data_AF-A0AAE3E8M4-F1
#
_entry.id   AF-A0AAE3E8M4-F1
#
_cell.length_a   1.000
_cell.length_b   1.000
_cell.length_c   1.000
_cell.angle_alpha   90.00
_cell.angle_beta   90.00
_cell.angle_gamma   90.00
#
_symmetry.space_group_name_H-M   'P 1'
#
loop_
_entity.id
_entity.type
_entity.pdbx_description
1 polymer ?
#
loop_
_entity_poly.entity_id
_entity_poly.type
_entity_poly.pdbx_seq_one_letter_code
_entity_poly.pdbx_strand_id
1 'polypeptide(L)'
;MKKKKVLALLLSMSMVAGMVPTTAFAAPEGGYKPGVYTGSASVVPTEDDKDENGWEEYQISIDVTIGEDGKINNVAQAEDCVVGNDNASYFKKALEGTKSKKGIADQVVAANGTEDVNVVSTATRSSDAIIAAINDALAQAVPEEEPEYTYLYAGLTWDEYWANEDVYAAGSTESSDMVDSRGEYDKGAFDVVSRATANHGLHRGSFQCDAMIYAQDGSTYEVSHWSADGKTIYLTDGTTVGWNRGTITKADGSTVAMDHYEVSGIKYVPVRVAAADLDAFCEKYATVKNGETLVGGYGENKLQAYELTAAVDANTQGLKYVTRDGDNFSFSEAHTGSGSGIADAELKTAEGYTVNVREGSDVGSYGEFLRVDINGNYGELGSRMQSVTWTYYGDDSTRTNAKAAFGTKFAADNWMHKSMGIQLGLTESARFALPENTDGTGYWTITVHALGYADTVINFEATSDNIAKHELADEADRETLQKLVDEADAKTKELYTEESWKNLETEREETRDMLEKTTLYKAAAEEQALHLTEALNNLVGAEGYVLMNIPYAEFYAADVTNNVAVDTVSSATKNKTRTGTLVGGSYHVNSDGTDITGITYPVKVSDLSVLEGKSCITDESSVSITVTNRGKTSTTEYKGKDALFESGSYSYYILSEAPAYYKELTAAENGFAFGAAQGAKTEWKEASAELTSVSRYGDYQITVNGLSETGNVYAVVLETKEGASYGLRHLENVWRVSKLAFCTGYTTSVHNCPTSSEHYKAIMGQTINKIVYYTENGIFTIDADLYVPIKTGVTASVEEGRPGDGSVKYTLEGQLPEGFQPVYSVESLDVEVKEGVLTYKNAAEGKYTLTISDASGVYAPVTANFEIKNSDAEIAAPVIAQIDAIGTVTTGSEAKIKAARAAYDALTDAQKELVSNYKVLQDAEAAYKNLTTGVNGFVNRLYENILGRKADPAGFESWVKVLKEGREGGSETVANFVFSKEYEGKKISDKEFVTTMYKTILGRNPDQAGLDAWLGKLENGMTRRYVVAGFTNSQEFAKLCASYGIKAGSFTSNEIADQNDMATAFVSRLYTMVLGRQWDRAGLEAWTAQLVNHEAGAGQISRGFFFSKELESRKLSNKDFVTLCYHTYLDRNPDQAGLDAWVKLLNEGISKEEILDGFINSPEFGKICAAYGIDR
;
A
#
# COMPACT_ATOMS: atom_id res chain seq x y z
N MET A 1 82.11 50.74 -1.92
CA MET A 1 82.03 51.22 -0.52
C MET A 1 81.71 50.04 0.39
N LYS A 2 82.54 49.82 1.44
CA LYS A 2 82.26 49.30 2.81
C LYS A 2 81.13 48.27 2.99
N LYS A 3 81.21 47.19 3.77
CA LYS A 3 82.09 46.73 4.87
C LYS A 3 81.56 45.32 5.26
N LYS A 4 82.40 44.28 5.38
CA LYS A 4 83.00 43.69 6.60
C LYS A 4 82.10 42.77 7.49
N LYS A 5 82.63 41.54 7.68
CA LYS A 5 82.58 40.60 8.83
C LYS A 5 81.27 39.83 9.00
N VAL A 6 81.27 38.51 9.21
CA VAL A 6 81.87 37.77 10.35
C VAL A 6 82.39 36.38 9.95
N LEU A 7 83.49 35.99 10.62
CA LEU A 7 84.19 34.71 10.68
C LEU A 7 84.07 34.23 12.14
N ALA A 8 83.66 32.98 12.42
CA ALA A 8 84.01 32.16 13.59
C ALA A 8 82.99 31.02 13.82
N LEU A 9 83.35 29.77 13.48
CA LEU A 9 83.16 28.56 14.30
C LEU A 9 83.66 27.35 13.47
N LEU A 10 84.77 26.73 13.88
CA LEU A 10 85.15 25.33 13.62
C LEU A 10 86.61 25.17 14.06
N LEU A 11 86.81 24.80 15.32
CA LEU A 11 88.04 24.18 15.84
C LEU A 11 87.77 23.73 17.27
N SER A 12 87.10 22.58 17.38
CA SER A 12 87.11 21.77 18.59
C SER A 12 87.05 20.30 18.18
N MET A 13 88.19 19.76 17.74
CA MET A 13 88.45 18.33 17.91
C MET A 13 89.71 18.19 18.76
N SER A 14 89.49 17.51 19.86
CA SER A 14 90.41 17.16 20.93
C SER A 14 91.62 16.41 20.39
N MET A 15 92.82 16.94 20.63
CA MET A 15 94.04 16.14 20.67
C MET A 15 93.90 15.09 21.77
N VAL A 16 93.73 13.83 21.38
CA VAL A 16 94.07 12.70 22.25
C VAL A 16 95.43 12.20 21.78
N ALA A 17 96.50 12.82 22.29
CA ALA A 17 97.85 12.28 22.20
C ALA A 17 97.97 11.12 23.21
N GLY A 18 97.38 9.97 22.88
CA GLY A 18 97.81 8.69 23.43
C GLY A 18 99.03 8.24 22.63
N MET A 19 100.13 7.93 23.30
CA MET A 19 101.35 7.36 22.71
C MET A 19 101.02 6.30 21.65
N VAL A 20 101.15 6.66 20.37
CA VAL A 20 101.11 5.67 19.28
C VAL A 20 102.40 4.86 19.39
N PRO A 21 102.35 3.52 19.51
CA PRO A 21 103.56 2.72 19.49
C PRO A 21 104.27 2.93 18.15
N THR A 22 105.58 3.20 18.21
CA THR A 22 106.50 3.28 17.06
C THR A 22 106.63 1.91 16.40
N THR A 23 105.57 1.49 15.71
CA THR A 23 105.56 0.31 14.84
C THR A 23 105.99 0.77 13.45
N ALA A 24 106.92 0.04 12.84
CA ALA A 24 107.31 0.28 11.45
C ALA A 24 106.12 -0.06 10.53
N PHE A 25 105.91 0.74 9.48
CA PHE A 25 104.88 0.51 8.48
C PHE A 25 105.47 -0.25 7.29
N ALA A 26 104.98 -1.47 7.04
CA ALA A 26 105.09 -2.14 5.75
C ALA A 26 104.10 -1.53 4.74
N ALA A 27 104.37 -1.68 3.45
CA ALA A 27 103.35 -1.44 2.43
C ALA A 27 102.17 -2.42 2.61
N PRO A 28 100.91 -1.96 2.63
CA PRO A 28 99.74 -2.84 2.70
C PRO A 28 99.61 -3.69 1.42
N GLU A 29 98.96 -4.86 1.55
CA GLU A 29 98.71 -5.79 0.44
C GLU A 29 97.71 -5.15 -0.54
N GLY A 30 98.23 -4.44 -1.56
CA GLY A 30 97.43 -3.61 -2.48
C GLY A 30 97.99 -2.19 -2.73
N GLY A 31 98.94 -1.73 -1.91
CA GLY A 31 99.53 -0.39 -2.00
C GLY A 31 98.77 0.69 -1.20
N TYR A 32 99.41 1.83 -0.96
CA TYR A 32 98.80 2.98 -0.27
C TYR A 32 97.86 3.77 -1.20
N LYS A 33 96.95 4.57 -0.65
CA LYS A 33 96.08 5.47 -1.43
C LYS A 33 96.91 6.57 -2.12
N PRO A 34 96.73 6.84 -3.43
CA PRO A 34 97.42 7.92 -4.13
C PRO A 34 97.09 9.29 -3.53
N GLY A 35 98.09 10.14 -3.37
CA GLY A 35 97.89 11.46 -2.77
C GLY A 35 99.15 12.01 -2.10
N VAL A 36 99.01 13.19 -1.49
CA VAL A 36 100.05 13.78 -0.62
C VAL A 36 99.49 13.81 0.79
N TYR A 37 100.20 13.17 1.72
CA TYR A 37 99.81 13.04 3.11
C TYR A 37 100.85 13.73 3.97
N THR A 38 100.41 14.61 4.86
CA THR A 38 101.28 15.32 5.77
C THR A 38 101.14 14.70 7.15
N GLY A 39 102.24 14.19 7.68
CA GLY A 39 102.30 13.70 9.05
C GLY A 39 103.21 14.57 9.89
N SER A 40 102.95 14.59 11.20
CA SER A 40 103.64 15.48 12.13
C SER A 40 104.21 14.71 13.31
N ALA A 41 105.35 15.17 13.83
CA ALA A 41 105.94 14.60 15.03
C ALA A 41 106.75 15.65 15.79
N SER A 42 106.89 15.42 17.08
CA SER A 42 107.65 16.28 17.98
C SER A 42 109.06 15.73 18.16
N VAL A 43 110.07 16.60 18.04
CA VAL A 43 111.45 16.25 18.38
C VAL A 43 111.70 16.60 19.84
N VAL A 44 111.62 15.60 20.72
CA VAL A 44 111.67 15.79 22.18
C VAL A 44 113.11 15.61 22.72
N PRO A 45 113.58 16.48 23.64
CA PRO A 45 114.85 16.28 24.37
C PRO A 45 114.79 15.08 25.32
N THR A 46 115.94 14.43 25.57
CA THR A 46 116.07 13.34 26.56
C THR A 46 116.63 13.87 27.89
N GLU A 47 116.55 13.08 28.97
CA GLU A 47 117.06 13.49 30.29
C GLU A 47 118.55 13.84 30.29
N ASP A 48 119.33 13.25 29.37
CA ASP A 48 120.77 13.50 29.20
C ASP A 48 121.09 14.89 28.56
N ASP A 49 120.09 15.64 28.07
CA ASP A 49 120.28 16.92 27.36
C ASP A 49 120.02 18.17 28.19
N LYS A 50 119.62 18.01 29.45
CA LYS A 50 119.23 19.16 30.29
C LYS A 50 120.39 20.13 30.59
N ASP A 51 121.64 19.70 30.34
CA ASP A 51 122.84 20.47 30.70
C ASP A 51 123.69 20.98 29.50
N GLU A 52 123.32 20.71 28.24
CA GLU A 52 123.99 21.27 27.06
C GLU A 52 123.03 22.04 26.13
N ASN A 53 123.08 23.37 26.24
CA ASN A 53 122.61 24.35 25.26
C ASN A 53 121.14 24.24 24.77
N GLY A 54 120.21 24.73 25.59
CA GLY A 54 119.02 25.47 25.11
C GLY A 54 118.15 24.80 24.04
N TRP A 55 118.05 23.47 24.07
CA TRP A 55 117.27 22.72 23.09
C TRP A 55 115.80 22.69 23.51
N GLU A 56 114.97 23.45 22.81
CA GLU A 56 113.51 23.41 22.96
C GLU A 56 112.91 22.38 22.02
N GLU A 57 111.88 21.67 22.50
CA GLU A 57 111.07 20.77 21.68
C GLU A 57 110.52 21.52 20.47
N TYR A 58 110.65 20.95 19.28
CA TYR A 58 110.11 21.53 18.06
C TYR A 58 109.31 20.50 17.28
N GLN A 59 108.25 20.96 16.61
CA GLN A 59 107.43 20.14 15.74
C GLN A 59 108.04 20.10 14.35
N ILE A 60 107.91 18.96 13.69
CA ILE A 60 108.21 18.80 12.27
C ILE A 60 106.99 18.25 11.55
N SER A 61 106.84 18.63 10.29
CA SER A 61 105.82 18.09 9.39
C SER A 61 106.49 17.60 8.10
N ILE A 62 106.13 16.39 7.68
CA ILE A 62 106.69 15.71 6.52
C ILE A 62 105.55 15.35 5.56
N ASP A 63 105.71 15.73 4.29
CA ASP A 63 104.85 15.34 3.20
C ASP A 63 105.34 14.03 2.59
N VAL A 64 104.47 13.03 2.52
CA VAL A 64 104.67 11.76 1.85
C VAL A 64 103.76 11.73 0.61
N THR A 65 104.36 11.70 -0.57
CA THR A 65 103.64 11.61 -1.84
C THR A 65 103.57 10.16 -2.30
N ILE A 66 102.36 9.66 -2.53
CA ILE A 66 102.09 8.33 -3.05
C ILE A 66 101.57 8.43 -4.48
N GLY A 67 102.14 7.63 -5.37
CA GLY A 67 101.76 7.55 -6.78
C GLY A 67 100.47 6.78 -7.02
N GLU A 68 99.96 6.90 -8.25
CA GLU A 68 98.80 6.11 -8.75
C GLU A 68 99.02 4.59 -8.67
N ASP A 69 100.27 4.13 -8.57
CA ASP A 69 100.63 2.72 -8.40
C ASP A 69 100.67 2.25 -6.93
N GLY A 70 100.23 3.12 -6.00
CA GLY A 70 100.17 2.85 -4.57
C GLY A 70 101.52 2.81 -3.85
N LYS A 71 102.56 3.38 -4.46
CA LYS A 71 103.92 3.43 -3.89
C LYS A 71 104.33 4.84 -3.48
N ILE A 72 105.19 4.93 -2.46
CA ILE A 72 105.77 6.18 -2.00
C ILE A 72 106.75 6.69 -3.06
N ASN A 73 106.38 7.77 -3.72
CA ASN A 73 107.18 8.41 -4.77
C ASN A 73 108.12 9.48 -4.22
N ASN A 74 107.73 10.15 -3.13
CA ASN A 74 108.52 11.23 -2.55
C ASN A 74 108.25 11.40 -1.05
N VAL A 75 109.26 11.84 -0.32
CA VAL A 75 109.17 12.23 1.08
C VAL A 75 109.92 13.56 1.22
N ALA A 76 109.23 14.61 1.64
CA ALA A 76 109.79 15.95 1.72
C ALA A 76 109.32 16.69 2.98
N GLN A 77 110.04 17.74 3.36
CA GLN A 77 109.58 18.66 4.40
C GLN A 77 108.33 19.39 3.90
N ALA A 78 107.28 19.45 4.72
CA ALA A 78 106.07 20.19 4.39
C ALA A 78 106.36 21.70 4.27
N GLU A 79 105.65 22.41 3.38
CA GLU A 79 105.90 23.83 3.08
C GLU A 79 105.74 24.75 4.31
N ASP A 80 104.87 24.37 5.25
CA ASP A 80 104.59 25.08 6.50
C ASP A 80 105.48 24.65 7.68
N CYS A 81 106.31 23.62 7.52
CA CYS A 81 107.22 23.15 8.55
C CYS A 81 108.39 24.13 8.73
N VAL A 82 108.48 24.80 9.87
CA VAL A 82 109.58 25.72 10.20
C VAL A 82 110.52 25.10 11.23
N VAL A 83 111.71 24.68 10.79
CA VAL A 83 112.77 24.20 11.69
C VAL A 83 113.75 25.34 11.98
N GLY A 84 113.96 25.67 13.25
CA GLY A 84 114.87 26.74 13.67
C GLY A 84 116.33 26.54 13.19
N ASN A 85 117.05 27.64 12.95
CA ASN A 85 118.39 27.64 12.33
C ASN A 85 119.40 26.69 13.00
N ASP A 86 119.33 26.55 14.32
CA ASP A 86 120.27 25.71 15.09
C ASP A 86 120.05 24.21 14.83
N ASN A 87 118.83 23.82 14.45
CA ASN A 87 118.41 22.43 14.22
C ASN A 87 118.24 22.07 12.74
N ALA A 88 118.18 23.08 11.86
CA ALA A 88 118.01 22.90 10.42
C ALA A 88 119.07 21.98 9.80
N SER A 89 120.31 22.01 10.31
CA SER A 89 121.39 21.15 9.80
C SER A 89 121.20 19.66 10.16
N TYR A 90 120.69 19.36 11.35
CA TYR A 90 120.41 17.99 11.80
C TYR A 90 119.17 17.42 11.12
N PHE A 91 118.11 18.22 11.03
CA PHE A 91 116.89 17.86 10.32
C PHE A 91 117.16 17.57 8.83
N LYS A 92 117.87 18.48 8.15
CA LYS A 92 118.25 18.29 6.74
C LYS A 92 119.12 17.06 6.53
N LYS A 93 120.10 16.82 7.42
CA LYS A 93 120.96 15.64 7.37
C LYS A 93 120.20 14.34 7.61
N ALA A 94 119.19 14.36 8.48
CA ALA A 94 118.32 13.21 8.71
C ALA A 94 117.40 12.96 7.50
N LEU A 95 116.74 13.98 6.97
CA LEU A 95 115.79 13.85 5.86
C LEU A 95 116.49 13.49 4.53
N GLU A 96 117.49 14.27 4.13
CA GLU A 96 118.14 14.18 2.80
C GLU A 96 119.44 13.34 2.80
N GLY A 97 120.04 13.11 3.98
CA GLY A 97 121.29 12.36 4.09
C GLY A 97 122.57 13.19 3.86
N THR A 98 123.65 12.50 3.50
CA THR A 98 124.97 13.11 3.19
C THR A 98 125.56 12.46 1.95
N LYS A 99 126.68 13.00 1.42
CA LYS A 99 127.37 12.42 0.25
C LYS A 99 127.72 10.92 0.37
N SER A 100 127.83 10.37 1.58
CA SER A 100 128.24 8.98 1.83
C SER A 100 127.16 8.11 2.50
N LYS A 101 126.00 8.66 2.87
CA LYS A 101 124.91 7.92 3.56
C LYS A 101 123.54 8.46 3.11
N LYS A 102 122.62 7.57 2.79
CA LYS A 102 121.24 7.92 2.39
C LYS A 102 120.47 8.56 3.55
N GLY A 103 119.62 9.54 3.25
CA GLY A 103 118.68 10.14 4.20
C GLY A 103 117.48 9.23 4.47
N ILE A 104 116.62 9.62 5.41
CA ILE A 104 115.38 8.90 5.70
C ILE A 104 114.43 8.92 4.51
N ALA A 105 114.33 10.04 3.77
CA ALA A 105 113.45 10.15 2.60
C ALA A 105 113.78 9.09 1.53
N ASP A 106 115.05 8.98 1.14
CA ASP A 106 115.52 7.99 0.16
C ASP A 106 115.37 6.54 0.65
N GLN A 107 115.52 6.31 1.96
CA GLN A 107 115.36 4.98 2.55
C GLN A 107 113.89 4.54 2.53
N VAL A 108 112.97 5.45 2.88
CA VAL A 108 111.53 5.20 2.90
C VAL A 108 110.97 4.96 1.50
N VAL A 109 111.37 5.79 0.52
CA VAL A 109 110.98 5.59 -0.89
C VAL A 109 111.48 4.24 -1.41
N ALA A 110 112.70 3.84 -1.05
CA ALA A 110 113.27 2.56 -1.49
C ALA A 110 112.63 1.34 -0.82
N ALA A 111 112.32 1.44 0.47
CA ALA A 111 111.63 0.39 1.23
C ALA A 111 110.13 0.36 0.94
N ASN A 112 109.58 1.43 0.35
CA ASN A 112 108.15 1.66 0.19
C ASN A 112 107.39 1.57 1.54
N GLY A 113 108.00 2.11 2.59
CA GLY A 113 107.53 2.02 3.97
C GLY A 113 108.62 2.43 4.94
N THR A 114 108.40 2.25 6.24
CA THR A 114 109.41 2.52 7.28
C THR A 114 110.03 1.25 7.87
N GLU A 115 109.62 0.08 7.40
CA GLU A 115 110.32 -1.18 7.67
C GLU A 115 111.75 -1.15 7.11
N ASP A 116 112.71 -1.64 7.90
CA ASP A 116 114.15 -1.66 7.59
C ASP A 116 114.83 -0.29 7.35
N VAL A 117 114.16 0.82 7.70
CA VAL A 117 114.75 2.18 7.64
C VAL A 117 115.64 2.42 8.86
N ASN A 118 116.89 2.83 8.61
CA ASN A 118 117.86 3.07 9.68
C ASN A 118 118.05 4.57 9.94
N VAL A 119 118.10 4.94 11.22
CA VAL A 119 118.40 6.30 11.68
C VAL A 119 119.77 6.79 11.17
N VAL A 120 119.86 8.07 10.83
CA VAL A 120 121.12 8.66 10.36
C VAL A 120 122.02 8.97 11.56
N SER A 121 123.15 8.26 11.68
CA SER A 121 124.14 8.46 12.75
C SER A 121 124.53 9.94 12.88
N THR A 122 124.50 10.52 14.09
CA THR A 122 124.68 11.95 14.44
C THR A 122 123.48 12.88 14.20
N ALA A 123 122.34 12.36 13.76
CA ALA A 123 121.05 13.06 13.67
C ALA A 123 119.89 12.15 14.10
N THR A 124 120.14 11.32 15.14
CA THR A 124 119.25 10.24 15.57
C THR A 124 117.86 10.76 15.95
N ARG A 125 117.77 11.83 16.77
CA ARG A 125 116.49 12.37 17.23
C ARG A 125 115.60 12.92 16.12
N SER A 126 116.19 13.68 15.20
CA SER A 126 115.47 14.15 14.02
C SER A 126 115.09 12.98 13.11
N SER A 127 115.90 11.91 13.04
CA SER A 127 115.56 10.70 12.28
C SER A 127 114.35 9.98 12.87
N ASP A 128 114.31 9.80 14.19
CA ASP A 128 113.20 9.13 14.89
C ASP A 128 111.89 9.91 14.72
N ALA A 129 111.94 11.24 14.88
CA ALA A 129 110.78 12.08 14.66
C ALA A 129 110.34 12.11 13.18
N ILE A 130 111.28 12.13 12.22
CA ILE A 130 110.92 12.05 10.78
C ILE A 130 110.25 10.71 10.48
N ILE A 131 110.75 9.60 11.02
CA ILE A 131 110.12 8.29 10.87
C ILE A 131 108.71 8.30 11.49
N ALA A 132 108.55 8.91 12.67
CA ALA A 132 107.24 9.04 13.31
C ALA A 132 106.26 9.91 12.49
N ALA A 133 106.71 11.04 11.96
CA ALA A 133 105.92 11.90 11.07
C ALA A 133 105.56 11.18 9.77
N ILE A 134 106.47 10.38 9.21
CA ILE A 134 106.19 9.55 8.03
C ILE A 134 105.18 8.45 8.37
N ASN A 135 105.29 7.80 9.53
CA ASN A 135 104.32 6.80 9.98
C ASN A 135 102.92 7.41 10.18
N ASP A 136 102.85 8.63 10.74
CA ASP A 136 101.62 9.40 10.86
C ASP A 136 101.00 9.73 9.48
N ALA A 137 101.83 10.12 8.51
CA ALA A 137 101.39 10.33 7.13
C ALA A 137 100.94 9.02 6.44
N LEU A 138 101.67 7.93 6.64
CA LEU A 138 101.36 6.62 6.03
C LEU A 138 100.13 5.98 6.66
N ALA A 139 99.86 6.19 7.95
CA ALA A 139 98.63 5.77 8.60
C ALA A 139 97.39 6.43 7.96
N GLN A 140 97.50 7.70 7.55
CA GLN A 140 96.45 8.40 6.80
C GLN A 140 96.29 7.91 5.36
N ALA A 141 97.31 7.22 4.83
CA ALA A 141 97.37 6.74 3.46
C ALA A 141 97.07 5.24 3.31
N VAL A 142 96.85 4.52 4.40
CA VAL A 142 96.35 3.14 4.35
C VAL A 142 94.95 3.20 3.73
N PRO A 143 94.64 2.40 2.69
CA PRO A 143 93.27 2.26 2.22
C PRO A 143 92.40 1.81 3.40
N GLU A 144 91.33 2.53 3.71
CA GLU A 144 90.29 1.98 4.61
C GLU A 144 89.87 0.63 4.04
N GLU A 145 89.77 -0.41 4.88
CA GLU A 145 89.06 -1.61 4.47
C GLU A 145 87.63 -1.16 4.09
N GLU A 146 87.34 -1.15 2.79
CA GLU A 146 85.98 -1.00 2.30
C GLU A 146 85.14 -2.04 3.04
N PRO A 147 84.14 -1.64 3.84
CA PRO A 147 83.37 -2.60 4.59
C PRO A 147 82.73 -3.58 3.61
N GLU A 148 82.89 -4.88 3.87
CA GLU A 148 82.16 -5.89 3.12
C GLU A 148 80.66 -5.60 3.28
N TYR A 149 79.93 -5.44 2.18
CA TYR A 149 78.52 -5.09 2.21
C TYR A 149 77.65 -6.32 1.95
N THR A 150 76.56 -6.44 2.70
CA THR A 150 75.48 -7.40 2.45
C THR A 150 74.30 -6.69 1.79
N TYR A 151 73.65 -7.38 0.86
CA TYR A 151 72.50 -6.90 0.11
C TYR A 151 71.27 -7.74 0.45
N LEU A 152 70.17 -7.07 0.76
CA LEU A 152 68.90 -7.69 1.15
C LEU A 152 67.74 -6.70 0.93
N TYR A 153 66.51 -7.17 1.10
CA TYR A 153 65.35 -6.28 1.22
C TYR A 153 65.06 -5.95 2.68
N ALA A 154 64.60 -4.74 2.95
CA ALA A 154 64.13 -4.30 4.25
C ALA A 154 62.77 -3.60 4.14
N GLY A 155 61.92 -3.78 5.16
CA GLY A 155 60.71 -2.99 5.36
C GLY A 155 61.06 -1.64 5.97
N LEU A 156 60.69 -0.52 5.33
CA LEU A 156 60.95 0.84 5.81
C LEU A 156 59.64 1.60 5.99
N THR A 157 59.54 2.45 7.02
CA THR A 157 58.39 3.34 7.16
C THR A 157 58.36 4.40 6.05
N TRP A 158 57.21 5.05 5.84
CA TRP A 158 57.08 6.12 4.84
C TRP A 158 58.09 7.25 5.04
N ASP A 159 58.27 7.72 6.28
CA ASP A 159 59.21 8.78 6.59
C ASP A 159 60.66 8.35 6.38
N GLU A 160 61.05 7.13 6.75
CA GLU A 160 62.39 6.59 6.52
C GLU A 160 62.70 6.44 5.03
N TYR A 161 61.74 5.95 4.24
CA TYR A 161 61.90 5.80 2.79
C TYR A 161 62.10 7.15 2.10
N TRP A 162 61.25 8.14 2.42
CA TRP A 162 61.25 9.45 1.78
C TRP A 162 62.26 10.45 2.37
N ALA A 163 62.89 10.16 3.51
CA ALA A 163 63.76 11.12 4.24
C ALA A 163 64.84 11.80 3.41
N ASN A 164 65.43 11.09 2.46
CA ASN A 164 66.49 11.59 1.58
C ASN A 164 66.13 11.52 0.10
N GLU A 165 64.85 11.27 -0.21
CA GLU A 165 64.33 11.47 -1.56
C GLU A 165 64.06 12.97 -1.74
N ASP A 166 64.41 13.56 -2.89
CA ASP A 166 64.27 15.00 -3.15
C ASP A 166 62.79 15.41 -3.34
N VAL A 167 61.97 15.23 -2.30
CA VAL A 167 60.54 15.50 -2.27
C VAL A 167 60.18 16.49 -1.16
N TYR A 168 59.06 17.19 -1.36
CA TYR A 168 58.52 18.11 -0.36
C TYR A 168 58.19 17.37 0.95
N ALA A 169 58.52 18.00 2.07
CA ALA A 169 58.36 17.45 3.42
C ALA A 169 59.06 16.09 3.65
N ALA A 170 60.13 15.78 2.92
CA ALA A 170 60.94 14.57 3.07
C ALA A 170 61.24 14.26 4.56
N GLY A 171 60.89 13.03 4.98
CA GLY A 171 61.12 12.54 6.35
C GLY A 171 60.22 13.15 7.43
N SER A 172 59.26 14.00 7.09
CA SER A 172 58.32 14.55 8.07
C SER A 172 57.27 13.53 8.48
N THR A 173 57.10 13.32 9.78
CA THR A 173 56.06 12.48 10.39
C THR A 173 54.88 13.29 10.94
N GLU A 174 54.67 14.52 10.43
CA GLU A 174 53.57 15.37 10.89
C GLU A 174 52.21 14.73 10.60
N SER A 175 51.41 14.44 11.63
CA SER A 175 50.06 13.89 11.47
C SER A 175 49.00 14.98 11.36
N SER A 176 47.81 14.62 10.88
CA SER A 176 46.66 15.55 10.82
C SER A 176 45.43 14.95 11.47
N ASP A 177 44.78 15.73 12.35
CA ASP A 177 43.47 15.38 12.93
C ASP A 177 42.31 15.63 11.95
N MET A 178 42.60 16.17 10.75
CA MET A 178 41.60 16.34 9.70
C MET A 178 41.43 15.06 8.91
N VAL A 179 40.20 14.57 8.87
CA VAL A 179 39.82 13.47 7.99
C VAL A 179 39.57 13.96 6.57
N ASP A 180 39.82 13.09 5.59
CA ASP A 180 39.42 13.29 4.20
C ASP A 180 37.90 13.06 4.00
N SER A 181 37.43 13.06 2.74
CA SER A 181 36.02 12.78 2.40
C SER A 181 35.55 11.35 2.67
N ARG A 182 36.49 10.44 2.93
CA ARG A 182 36.21 9.06 3.31
C ARG A 182 36.25 8.87 4.84
N GLY A 183 36.57 9.91 5.60
CA GLY A 183 36.66 9.86 7.06
C GLY A 183 38.00 9.30 7.54
N GLU A 184 39.04 9.35 6.70
CA GLU A 184 40.35 8.74 6.95
C GLU A 184 41.39 9.81 7.32
N TYR A 185 42.29 9.50 8.27
CA TYR A 185 43.31 10.41 8.77
C TYR A 185 44.58 10.34 7.92
N ASP A 186 44.55 10.94 6.73
CA ASP A 186 45.70 10.91 5.81
C ASP A 186 46.15 12.30 5.30
N LYS A 187 45.64 13.38 5.91
CA LYS A 187 46.08 14.74 5.57
C LYS A 187 47.42 15.15 6.20
N GLY A 188 48.13 14.22 6.84
CA GLY A 188 49.48 14.38 7.39
C GLY A 188 50.58 14.38 6.31
N ALA A 189 51.83 14.27 6.75
CA ALA A 189 53.01 14.15 5.90
C ALA A 189 53.28 12.67 5.59
N PHE A 190 54.46 12.15 5.93
CA PHE A 190 54.86 10.74 5.76
C PHE A 190 54.63 9.91 7.04
N ASP A 191 53.60 10.25 7.82
CA ASP A 191 53.08 9.46 8.92
C ASP A 191 52.30 8.22 8.44
N VAL A 192 51.98 7.33 9.37
CA VAL A 192 51.22 6.10 9.10
C VAL A 192 49.85 6.43 8.53
N VAL A 193 49.44 5.70 7.48
CA VAL A 193 48.09 5.83 6.90
C VAL A 193 47.10 5.00 7.73
N SER A 194 46.18 5.65 8.45
CA SER A 194 45.17 4.97 9.28
C SER A 194 43.77 5.03 8.64
N ARG A 195 43.14 3.87 8.43
CA ARG A 195 41.86 3.74 7.72
C ARG A 195 40.86 2.86 8.47
N ALA A 196 39.65 3.37 8.68
CA ALA A 196 38.55 2.65 9.34
C ALA A 196 37.73 1.75 8.39
N THR A 197 37.99 1.79 7.07
CA THR A 197 37.15 1.12 6.07
C THR A 197 37.40 -0.39 5.99
N ALA A 198 36.33 -1.18 6.18
CA ALA A 198 36.30 -2.63 5.98
C ALA A 198 36.12 -3.04 4.50
N ASN A 199 35.73 -2.10 3.64
CA ASN A 199 35.14 -2.43 2.35
C ASN A 199 36.17 -2.62 1.24
N HIS A 200 37.20 -1.78 1.09
CA HIS A 200 38.16 -1.91 -0.02
C HIS A 200 39.56 -1.35 0.29
N GLY A 201 40.62 -2.10 -0.06
CA GLY A 201 42.01 -1.59 -0.22
C GLY A 201 43.07 -2.27 0.65
N LEU A 202 42.72 -2.84 1.80
CA LEU A 202 43.65 -3.49 2.73
C LEU A 202 44.44 -4.64 2.06
N HIS A 203 43.75 -5.54 1.36
CA HIS A 203 44.41 -6.67 0.68
C HIS A 203 45.35 -6.21 -0.43
N ARG A 204 45.08 -5.05 -1.06
CA ARG A 204 45.93 -4.49 -2.13
C ARG A 204 47.16 -3.79 -1.57
N GLY A 205 47.11 -3.29 -0.33
CA GLY A 205 48.31 -2.80 0.36
C GLY A 205 49.36 -3.87 0.57
N SER A 206 48.93 -5.11 0.81
CA SER A 206 49.84 -6.24 1.10
C SER A 206 50.72 -6.70 -0.05
N PHE A 207 50.59 -6.10 -1.23
CA PHE A 207 51.50 -6.36 -2.33
C PHE A 207 52.90 -5.83 -2.04
N GLN A 208 53.02 -4.56 -1.61
CA GLN A 208 54.32 -3.92 -1.38
C GLN A 208 54.42 -3.20 -0.04
N CYS A 209 53.34 -3.14 0.76
CA CYS A 209 53.30 -2.34 1.97
C CYS A 209 53.13 -3.19 3.23
N ASP A 210 53.68 -2.68 4.32
CA ASP A 210 53.50 -3.23 5.66
C ASP A 210 52.17 -2.73 6.24
N ALA A 211 51.29 -3.67 6.62
CA ALA A 211 49.95 -3.37 7.10
C ALA A 211 49.65 -4.07 8.43
N MET A 212 49.02 -3.34 9.35
CA MET A 212 48.60 -3.82 10.67
C MET A 212 47.10 -3.63 10.83
N ILE A 213 46.36 -4.69 11.16
CA ILE A 213 44.92 -4.61 11.45
C ILE A 213 44.71 -4.49 12.96
N TYR A 214 43.87 -3.55 13.38
CA TYR A 214 43.42 -3.39 14.76
C TYR A 214 41.95 -3.81 14.87
N ALA A 215 41.63 -4.71 15.79
CA ALA A 215 40.28 -5.21 16.02
C ALA A 215 39.62 -4.51 17.21
N GLN A 216 38.29 -4.47 17.24
CA GLN A 216 37.51 -3.79 18.28
C GLN A 216 37.69 -4.37 19.70
N ASP A 217 38.19 -5.60 19.82
CA ASP A 217 38.52 -6.21 21.10
C ASP A 217 39.96 -5.90 21.58
N GLY A 218 40.68 -5.06 20.84
CA GLY A 218 42.06 -4.66 21.12
C GLY A 218 43.13 -5.61 20.58
N SER A 219 42.77 -6.67 19.86
CA SER A 219 43.75 -7.55 19.20
C SER A 219 44.32 -6.92 17.92
N THR A 220 45.57 -7.26 17.58
CA THR A 220 46.27 -6.76 16.39
C THR A 220 46.77 -7.89 15.51
N TYR A 221 46.84 -7.66 14.20
CA TYR A 221 47.21 -8.66 13.20
C TYR A 221 48.12 -8.04 12.13
N GLU A 222 49.41 -8.40 12.16
CA GLU A 222 50.41 -7.92 11.20
C GLU A 222 50.37 -8.77 9.92
N VAL A 223 50.09 -8.13 8.80
CA VAL A 223 49.69 -8.84 7.59
C VAL A 223 50.88 -9.13 6.68
N SER A 224 51.03 -10.40 6.28
CA SER A 224 51.99 -10.81 5.25
C SER A 224 51.36 -10.80 3.85
N HIS A 225 50.28 -11.56 3.63
CA HIS A 225 49.56 -11.68 2.35
C HIS A 225 48.21 -12.42 2.54
N TRP A 226 47.43 -12.61 1.46
CA TRP A 226 46.14 -13.29 1.47
C TRP A 226 46.18 -14.65 0.75
N SER A 227 45.27 -15.55 1.10
CA SER A 227 44.98 -16.75 0.31
C SER A 227 44.42 -16.40 -1.06
N ALA A 228 44.55 -17.34 -2.00
CA ALA A 228 44.09 -17.19 -3.38
C ALA A 228 42.57 -16.97 -3.53
N ASP A 229 41.76 -17.16 -2.49
CA ASP A 229 40.31 -16.88 -2.48
C ASP A 229 39.95 -15.60 -1.70
N GLY A 230 40.94 -14.89 -1.15
CA GLY A 230 40.76 -13.69 -0.36
C GLY A 230 40.14 -13.91 1.03
N LYS A 231 39.96 -15.15 1.47
CA LYS A 231 39.26 -15.50 2.73
C LYS A 231 40.16 -15.75 3.92
N THR A 232 41.47 -15.88 3.71
CA THR A 232 42.45 -16.14 4.78
C THR A 232 43.56 -15.10 4.69
N ILE A 233 43.95 -14.55 5.83
CA ILE A 233 45.12 -13.68 5.99
C ILE A 233 46.25 -14.54 6.54
N TYR A 234 47.39 -14.50 5.88
CA TYR A 234 48.65 -15.00 6.40
C TYR A 234 49.35 -13.86 7.15
N LEU A 235 49.72 -14.10 8.40
CA LEU A 235 50.41 -13.13 9.24
C LEU A 235 51.93 -13.28 9.10
N THR A 236 52.66 -12.24 9.45
CA THR A 236 54.14 -12.21 9.42
C THR A 236 54.78 -13.25 10.34
N ASP A 237 54.10 -13.62 11.44
CA ASP A 237 54.53 -14.66 12.38
C ASP A 237 54.29 -16.10 11.89
N GLY A 238 53.71 -16.27 10.69
CA GLY A 238 53.41 -17.55 10.08
C GLY A 238 52.06 -18.16 10.45
N THR A 239 51.26 -17.50 11.31
CA THR A 239 49.89 -17.94 11.64
C THR A 239 48.87 -17.41 10.62
N THR A 240 47.61 -17.85 10.74
CA THR A 240 46.53 -17.48 9.81
C THR A 240 45.24 -17.13 10.52
N VAL A 241 44.48 -16.20 9.97
CA VAL A 241 43.11 -15.87 10.42
C VAL A 241 42.13 -15.82 9.24
N GLY A 242 40.87 -16.15 9.48
CA GLY A 242 39.82 -16.01 8.47
C GLY A 242 39.42 -14.54 8.31
N TRP A 243 39.02 -14.15 7.10
CA TRP A 243 38.64 -12.79 6.75
C TRP A 243 37.35 -12.75 5.95
N ASN A 244 36.43 -11.89 6.37
CA ASN A 244 35.22 -11.57 5.62
C ASN A 244 34.82 -10.10 5.85
N ARG A 245 35.15 -9.23 4.88
CA ARG A 245 34.74 -7.81 4.81
C ARG A 245 34.75 -7.10 6.16
N GLY A 246 35.92 -6.99 6.80
CA GLY A 246 36.06 -6.34 8.10
C GLY A 246 35.84 -7.25 9.31
N THR A 247 35.53 -8.52 9.12
CA THR A 247 35.41 -9.49 10.22
C THR A 247 36.56 -10.49 10.18
N ILE A 248 37.27 -10.59 11.30
CA ILE A 248 38.33 -11.58 11.53
C ILE A 248 37.73 -12.79 12.22
N THR A 249 37.97 -13.98 11.66
CA THR A 249 37.66 -15.27 12.29
C THR A 249 38.92 -15.84 12.91
N LYS A 250 38.93 -15.97 14.23
CA LYS A 250 40.05 -16.51 15.00
C LYS A 250 40.13 -18.02 14.88
N ALA A 251 41.27 -18.59 15.28
CA ALA A 251 41.51 -20.03 15.24
C ALA A 251 40.51 -20.87 16.06
N ASP A 252 39.86 -20.27 17.08
CA ASP A 252 38.83 -20.91 17.91
C ASP A 252 37.41 -20.84 17.31
N GLY A 253 37.26 -20.23 16.13
CA GLY A 253 35.98 -20.02 15.45
C GLY A 253 35.20 -18.78 15.90
N SER A 254 35.69 -18.03 16.89
CA SER A 254 35.09 -16.75 17.26
C SER A 254 35.39 -15.66 16.23
N THR A 255 34.52 -14.67 16.15
CA THR A 255 34.65 -13.56 15.20
C THR A 255 34.79 -12.22 15.92
N VAL A 256 35.64 -11.34 15.40
CA VAL A 256 35.78 -9.95 15.86
C VAL A 256 35.76 -9.00 14.67
N ALA A 257 35.08 -7.86 14.82
CA ALA A 257 35.11 -6.80 13.82
C ALA A 257 36.43 -6.03 13.89
N MET A 258 36.94 -5.66 12.73
CA MET A 258 38.02 -4.69 12.56
C MET A 258 37.53 -3.32 13.07
N ASP A 259 38.41 -2.63 13.77
CA ASP A 259 38.24 -1.23 14.14
C ASP A 259 38.82 -0.33 13.04
N HIS A 260 40.10 -0.50 12.74
CA HIS A 260 40.81 0.16 11.64
C HIS A 260 42.04 -0.67 11.24
N TYR A 261 42.76 -0.21 10.22
CA TYR A 261 44.08 -0.73 9.91
C TYR A 261 45.03 0.40 9.55
N GLU A 262 46.31 0.10 9.68
CA GLU A 262 47.41 1.03 9.44
C GLU A 262 48.31 0.51 8.33
N VAL A 263 48.81 1.41 7.47
CA VAL A 263 49.87 1.15 6.50
C VAL A 263 51.07 2.03 6.82
N SER A 264 52.15 1.41 7.29
CA SER A 264 53.30 2.13 7.85
C SER A 264 54.40 2.44 6.84
N GLY A 265 54.48 1.68 5.74
CA GLY A 265 55.55 1.87 4.76
C GLY A 265 55.65 0.78 3.70
N ILE A 266 56.86 0.59 3.18
CA ILE A 266 57.18 -0.30 2.05
C ILE A 266 57.93 -1.53 2.57
N LYS A 267 57.42 -2.71 2.27
CA LYS A 267 57.90 -4.03 2.74
C LYS A 267 59.23 -4.48 2.13
N TYR A 268 59.50 -4.09 0.88
CA TYR A 268 60.62 -4.61 0.09
C TYR A 268 61.50 -3.52 -0.51
N VAL A 269 62.20 -2.75 0.33
CA VAL A 269 63.17 -1.76 -0.14
C VAL A 269 64.55 -2.43 -0.28
N PRO A 270 65.18 -2.44 -1.48
CA PRO A 270 66.50 -3.04 -1.63
C PRO A 270 67.54 -2.16 -0.92
N VAL A 271 68.31 -2.78 -0.02
CA VAL A 271 69.30 -2.07 0.81
C VAL A 271 70.69 -2.70 0.73
N ARG A 272 71.70 -1.86 0.86
CA ARG A 272 73.09 -2.23 1.07
C ARG A 272 73.50 -1.88 2.50
N VAL A 273 73.84 -2.90 3.30
CA VAL A 273 74.20 -2.77 4.72
C VAL A 273 75.63 -3.24 4.93
N ALA A 274 76.43 -2.52 5.72
CA ALA A 274 77.76 -3.01 6.10
C ALA A 274 77.63 -4.34 6.86
N ALA A 275 78.44 -5.34 6.54
CA ALA A 275 78.35 -6.68 7.14
C ALA A 275 78.50 -6.65 8.67
N ALA A 276 79.28 -5.70 9.20
CA ALA A 276 79.43 -5.47 10.64
C ALA A 276 78.15 -4.98 11.33
N ASP A 277 77.22 -4.38 10.59
CA ASP A 277 75.97 -3.83 11.10
C ASP A 277 74.74 -4.70 10.79
N LEU A 278 74.92 -5.79 10.03
CA LEU A 278 73.81 -6.62 9.53
C LEU A 278 72.94 -7.19 10.65
N ASP A 279 73.55 -7.71 11.72
CA ASP A 279 72.80 -8.30 12.83
C ASP A 279 71.95 -7.25 13.57
N ALA A 280 72.53 -6.08 13.85
CA ALA A 280 71.82 -4.97 14.49
C ALA A 280 70.72 -4.40 13.57
N PHE A 281 70.95 -4.41 12.26
CA PHE A 281 69.96 -4.00 11.27
C PHE A 281 68.78 -4.98 11.21
N CYS A 282 69.06 -6.29 11.16
CA CYS A 282 68.02 -7.33 11.14
C CYS A 282 67.23 -7.44 12.46
N GLU A 283 67.77 -6.97 13.59
CA GLU A 283 67.04 -6.88 14.86
C GLU A 283 66.03 -5.73 14.85
N LYS A 284 66.30 -4.65 14.10
CA LYS A 284 65.45 -3.46 14.04
C LYS A 284 64.42 -3.50 12.91
N TYR A 285 64.78 -4.05 11.76
CA TYR A 285 63.96 -4.04 10.55
C TYR A 285 63.50 -5.45 10.16
N ALA A 286 62.26 -5.55 9.66
CA ALA A 286 61.82 -6.74 8.94
C ALA A 286 62.66 -6.86 7.66
N THR A 287 63.35 -8.00 7.48
CA THR A 287 64.31 -8.20 6.40
C THR A 287 64.02 -9.48 5.63
N VAL A 288 64.31 -9.46 4.32
CA VAL A 288 64.28 -10.65 3.45
C VAL A 288 65.65 -10.79 2.79
N LYS A 289 66.39 -11.83 3.19
CA LYS A 289 67.74 -12.10 2.70
C LYS A 289 67.70 -12.70 1.31
N ASN A 290 68.79 -12.56 0.56
CA ASN A 290 68.91 -13.21 -0.74
C ASN A 290 68.69 -14.73 -0.62
N GLY A 291 67.86 -15.28 -1.51
CA GLY A 291 67.40 -16.67 -1.47
C GLY A 291 66.10 -16.91 -0.70
N GLU A 292 65.60 -15.93 0.07
CA GLU A 292 64.31 -15.99 0.76
C GLU A 292 63.16 -15.49 -0.11
N THR A 293 61.93 -15.79 0.31
CA THR A 293 60.71 -15.57 -0.48
C THR A 293 60.17 -14.15 -0.32
N LEU A 294 59.88 -13.51 -1.46
CA LEU A 294 59.10 -12.28 -1.55
C LEU A 294 57.67 -12.65 -1.95
N VAL A 295 56.70 -12.36 -1.08
CA VAL A 295 55.27 -12.61 -1.34
C VAL A 295 54.49 -11.30 -1.39
N GLY A 296 53.51 -11.23 -2.27
CA GLY A 296 52.64 -10.05 -2.35
C GLY A 296 51.24 -10.38 -2.85
N GLY A 297 50.25 -9.96 -2.06
CA GLY A 297 48.83 -9.86 -2.41
C GLY A 297 48.12 -11.16 -2.80
N TYR A 298 46.93 -10.99 -3.37
CA TYR A 298 46.03 -12.03 -3.91
C TYR A 298 45.65 -11.65 -5.36
N GLY A 299 45.54 -12.64 -6.24
CA GLY A 299 45.23 -12.39 -7.66
C GLY A 299 43.79 -11.88 -7.84
N GLU A 300 43.63 -10.64 -8.29
CA GLU A 300 42.31 -10.02 -8.50
C GLU A 300 42.24 -9.38 -9.89
N ASN A 301 41.41 -9.95 -10.77
CA ASN A 301 41.28 -9.57 -12.19
C ASN A 301 42.64 -9.53 -12.91
N LYS A 302 43.22 -8.33 -13.10
CA LYS A 302 44.53 -8.15 -13.72
C LYS A 302 45.68 -8.09 -12.72
N LEU A 303 45.45 -7.80 -11.44
CA LEU A 303 46.49 -7.79 -10.41
C LEU A 303 46.94 -9.23 -10.16
N GLN A 304 48.24 -9.47 -10.20
CA GLN A 304 48.81 -10.81 -10.07
C GLN A 304 49.48 -10.95 -8.70
N ALA A 305 48.97 -11.87 -7.87
CA ALA A 305 49.73 -12.35 -6.72
C ALA A 305 51.07 -12.89 -7.18
N TYR A 306 52.08 -12.74 -6.33
CA TYR A 306 53.40 -13.24 -6.65
C TYR A 306 54.06 -13.92 -5.46
N GLU A 307 54.92 -14.86 -5.82
CA GLU A 307 55.91 -15.47 -4.96
C GLU A 307 57.22 -15.47 -5.76
N LEU A 308 58.18 -14.67 -5.31
CA LEU A 308 59.50 -14.53 -5.94
C LEU A 308 60.61 -14.87 -4.95
N THR A 309 61.85 -14.91 -5.42
CA THR A 309 63.04 -15.09 -4.58
C THR A 309 63.91 -13.84 -4.63
N ALA A 310 64.33 -13.34 -3.47
CA ALA A 310 65.18 -12.17 -3.34
C ALA A 310 66.60 -12.44 -3.89
N ALA A 311 67.15 -11.50 -4.65
CA ALA A 311 68.52 -11.50 -5.17
C ALA A 311 69.03 -10.06 -5.37
N VAL A 312 69.05 -9.28 -4.30
CA VAL A 312 69.57 -7.91 -4.29
C VAL A 312 71.09 -7.91 -4.46
N ASP A 313 71.59 -6.99 -5.27
CA ASP A 313 73.00 -6.78 -5.52
C ASP A 313 73.32 -5.29 -5.69
N ALA A 314 74.59 -4.97 -5.95
CA ALA A 314 75.06 -3.60 -6.15
C ALA A 314 74.43 -2.88 -7.35
N ASN A 315 73.83 -3.62 -8.30
CA ASN A 315 73.23 -3.06 -9.50
C ASN A 315 71.71 -2.99 -9.40
N THR A 316 71.10 -3.38 -8.27
CA THR A 316 69.64 -3.47 -8.14
C THR A 316 69.01 -2.07 -8.24
N GLN A 317 67.99 -1.94 -9.10
CA GLN A 317 67.23 -0.69 -9.24
C GLN A 317 66.58 -0.30 -7.91
N GLY A 318 66.75 0.96 -7.52
CA GLY A 318 66.17 1.51 -6.29
C GLY A 318 67.00 1.25 -5.02
N LEU A 319 68.23 0.74 -5.15
CA LEU A 319 69.08 0.40 -4.01
C LEU A 319 69.36 1.62 -3.11
N LYS A 320 69.08 1.47 -1.80
CA LYS A 320 69.41 2.46 -0.77
C LYS A 320 70.62 2.02 0.05
N TYR A 321 71.51 2.96 0.35
CA TYR A 321 72.67 2.71 1.20
C TYR A 321 72.33 3.00 2.65
N VAL A 322 72.61 2.03 3.51
CA VAL A 322 72.35 2.13 4.95
C VAL A 322 73.59 2.65 5.67
N THR A 323 73.40 3.68 6.48
CA THR A 323 74.42 4.22 7.38
C THR A 323 73.92 4.14 8.82
N ARG A 324 74.71 3.51 9.70
CA ARG A 324 74.41 3.42 11.12
C ARG A 324 75.00 4.60 11.90
N ASP A 325 74.20 5.21 12.77
CA ASP A 325 74.61 6.20 13.75
C ASP A 325 74.08 5.81 15.14
N GLY A 326 74.94 5.23 15.97
CA GLY A 326 74.55 4.63 17.25
C GLY A 326 73.58 3.46 17.07
N ASP A 327 72.37 3.57 17.63
CA ASP A 327 71.28 2.58 17.50
C ASP A 327 70.29 2.92 16.36
N ASN A 328 70.59 3.97 15.59
CA ASN A 328 69.76 4.43 14.48
C ASN A 328 70.40 4.13 13.13
N PHE A 329 69.54 4.00 12.12
CA PHE A 329 69.94 3.78 10.74
C PHE A 329 69.34 4.90 9.90
N SER A 330 70.08 5.30 8.88
CA SER A 330 69.66 6.28 7.87
C SER A 330 69.86 5.69 6.49
N PHE A 331 69.03 6.12 5.54
CA PHE A 331 68.98 5.56 4.19
C PHE A 331 69.25 6.66 3.18
N SER A 332 70.09 6.39 2.18
CA SER A 332 70.29 7.32 1.06
C SER A 332 69.03 7.50 0.20
N GLU A 333 69.12 8.42 -0.77
CA GLU A 333 68.27 8.37 -1.96
C GLU A 333 68.40 7.02 -2.68
N ALA A 334 67.34 6.62 -3.39
CA ALA A 334 67.33 5.43 -4.20
C ALA A 334 68.26 5.57 -5.41
N HIS A 335 69.14 4.59 -5.63
CA HIS A 335 70.08 4.60 -6.75
C HIS A 335 69.48 3.93 -7.99
N THR A 336 69.74 4.52 -9.17
CA THR A 336 69.40 3.87 -10.45
C THR A 336 70.34 2.71 -10.71
N GLY A 337 69.75 1.55 -11.00
CA GLY A 337 70.43 0.29 -11.24
C GLY A 337 70.01 -0.37 -12.57
N SER A 338 70.63 -1.50 -12.88
CA SER A 338 70.31 -2.34 -14.04
C SER A 338 69.81 -3.75 -13.69
N GLY A 339 69.89 -4.13 -12.41
CA GLY A 339 69.42 -5.40 -11.87
C GLY A 339 68.00 -5.30 -11.28
N SER A 340 67.25 -6.40 -11.32
CA SER A 340 65.87 -6.47 -10.82
C SER A 340 65.78 -6.64 -9.29
N GLY A 341 66.83 -7.15 -8.65
CA GLY A 341 66.81 -7.60 -7.26
C GLY A 341 66.07 -8.92 -7.04
N ILE A 342 65.67 -9.61 -8.11
CA ILE A 342 64.90 -10.86 -8.09
C ILE A 342 65.71 -11.97 -8.76
N ALA A 343 65.75 -13.14 -8.14
CA ALA A 343 66.47 -14.30 -8.68
C ALA A 343 65.91 -14.71 -10.05
N ASP A 344 66.80 -15.00 -11.00
CA ASP A 344 66.48 -15.46 -12.36
C ASP A 344 65.55 -14.52 -13.16
N ALA A 345 65.47 -13.23 -12.78
CA ALA A 345 64.65 -12.23 -13.47
C ALA A 345 65.48 -11.02 -13.92
N GLU A 346 65.31 -10.61 -15.18
CA GLU A 346 65.87 -9.34 -15.68
C GLU A 346 65.02 -8.14 -15.22
N LEU A 347 65.63 -6.94 -15.20
CA LEU A 347 64.93 -5.69 -14.89
C LEU A 347 63.90 -5.40 -15.99
N LYS A 348 62.62 -5.26 -15.61
CA LYS A 348 61.51 -5.06 -16.55
C LYS A 348 61.25 -3.59 -16.86
N THR A 349 60.61 -3.33 -18.00
CA THR A 349 60.02 -2.03 -18.35
C THR A 349 58.50 -2.19 -18.51
N ALA A 350 57.73 -1.20 -18.04
CA ALA A 350 56.27 -1.23 -18.20
C ALA A 350 55.86 -0.84 -19.62
N GLU A 351 54.98 -1.64 -20.24
CA GLU A 351 54.44 -1.39 -21.59
C GLU A 351 52.95 -1.76 -21.67
N GLY A 352 52.25 -1.22 -22.68
CA GLY A 352 50.86 -1.58 -22.96
C GLY A 352 49.82 -1.02 -21.98
N TYR A 353 50.20 0.00 -21.20
CA TYR A 353 49.27 0.76 -20.37
C TYR A 353 48.71 1.98 -21.12
N THR A 354 47.59 2.49 -20.63
CA THR A 354 46.96 3.72 -21.13
C THR A 354 46.76 4.69 -19.97
N VAL A 355 47.09 5.96 -20.17
CA VAL A 355 47.01 7.00 -19.14
C VAL A 355 45.79 7.86 -19.38
N ASN A 356 44.98 8.08 -18.36
CA ASN A 356 43.85 9.00 -18.36
C ASN A 356 44.00 10.00 -17.20
N VAL A 357 44.19 11.29 -17.52
CA VAL A 357 44.20 12.36 -16.53
C VAL A 357 42.76 12.82 -16.33
N ARG A 358 42.20 12.64 -15.13
CA ARG A 358 40.79 12.96 -14.87
C ARG A 358 40.54 14.46 -14.91
N GLU A 359 39.31 14.82 -15.24
CA GLU A 359 38.87 16.21 -15.38
C GLU A 359 37.41 16.38 -14.94
N GLY A 360 37.02 17.62 -14.61
CA GLY A 360 35.65 17.99 -14.27
C GLY A 360 35.16 17.32 -12.99
N SER A 361 34.04 16.59 -13.07
CA SER A 361 33.45 15.83 -11.96
C SER A 361 34.19 14.53 -11.65
N ASP A 362 35.09 14.07 -12.52
CA ASP A 362 35.82 12.80 -12.33
C ASP A 362 37.08 12.96 -11.45
N VAL A 363 37.35 14.18 -10.98
CA VAL A 363 38.49 14.52 -10.11
C VAL A 363 38.03 15.20 -8.82
N GLY A 364 38.61 14.79 -7.70
CA GLY A 364 38.33 15.29 -6.36
C GLY A 364 37.34 14.42 -5.56
N SER A 365 36.86 13.31 -6.13
CA SER A 365 35.91 12.40 -5.45
C SER A 365 36.54 11.60 -4.30
N TYR A 366 37.88 11.56 -4.21
CA TYR A 366 38.64 10.94 -3.13
C TYR A 366 39.38 11.97 -2.26
N GLY A 367 39.20 13.27 -2.50
CA GLY A 367 39.94 14.33 -1.81
C GLY A 367 41.33 14.61 -2.41
N GLU A 368 41.62 14.03 -3.57
CA GLU A 368 42.83 14.27 -4.34
C GLU A 368 42.81 15.61 -5.09
N PHE A 369 43.96 16.27 -5.19
CA PHE A 369 44.18 17.50 -5.96
C PHE A 369 44.23 17.23 -7.48
N LEU A 370 44.91 16.15 -7.88
CA LEU A 370 44.98 15.64 -9.26
C LEU A 370 44.76 14.13 -9.24
N ARG A 371 44.21 13.56 -10.31
CA ARG A 371 44.03 12.10 -10.48
C ARG A 371 44.43 11.62 -11.87
N VAL A 372 45.21 10.56 -11.92
CA VAL A 372 45.65 9.87 -13.13
C VAL A 372 45.37 8.38 -13.01
N ASP A 373 44.59 7.84 -13.95
CA ASP A 373 44.30 6.41 -14.05
C ASP A 373 45.20 5.75 -15.11
N ILE A 374 45.96 4.73 -14.70
CA ILE A 374 46.82 3.88 -15.53
C ILE A 374 46.10 2.55 -15.80
N ASN A 375 45.44 2.47 -16.94
CA ASN A 375 44.67 1.30 -17.40
C ASN A 375 45.48 0.41 -18.37
N GLY A 376 44.83 -0.53 -19.04
CA GLY A 376 45.49 -1.42 -20.01
C GLY A 376 46.15 -2.62 -19.34
N ASN A 377 47.43 -2.85 -19.60
CA ASN A 377 48.24 -3.93 -19.03
C ASN A 377 48.92 -3.53 -17.70
N TYR A 378 48.14 -3.01 -16.75
CA TYR A 378 48.66 -2.46 -15.49
C TYR A 378 48.98 -3.52 -14.42
N GLY A 379 48.51 -4.75 -14.60
CA GLY A 379 48.39 -5.76 -13.55
C GLY A 379 49.66 -6.07 -12.77
N GLU A 380 50.74 -6.40 -13.49
CA GLU A 380 52.02 -6.71 -12.88
C GLU A 380 52.67 -5.45 -12.30
N LEU A 381 52.72 -4.34 -13.05
CA LEU A 381 53.26 -3.06 -12.57
C LEU A 381 52.59 -2.62 -11.25
N GLY A 382 51.26 -2.73 -11.17
CA GLY A 382 50.49 -2.38 -9.97
C GLY A 382 50.85 -3.25 -8.78
N SER A 383 50.90 -4.58 -8.97
CA SER A 383 51.31 -5.51 -7.91
C SER A 383 52.75 -5.30 -7.41
N ARG A 384 53.58 -4.62 -8.21
CA ARG A 384 54.98 -4.31 -7.90
C ARG A 384 55.20 -2.88 -7.42
N MET A 385 54.20 -2.01 -7.48
CA MET A 385 54.34 -0.59 -7.18
C MET A 385 54.67 -0.35 -5.70
N GLN A 386 55.82 0.28 -5.45
CA GLN A 386 56.34 0.55 -4.11
C GLN A 386 56.05 1.99 -3.70
N SER A 387 56.29 2.95 -4.60
CA SER A 387 56.12 4.37 -4.36
C SER A 387 55.94 5.13 -5.66
N VAL A 388 55.43 6.36 -5.57
CA VAL A 388 55.24 7.25 -6.71
C VAL A 388 55.74 8.65 -6.38
N THR A 389 56.45 9.24 -7.34
CA THR A 389 56.89 10.64 -7.26
C THR A 389 56.13 11.49 -8.27
N TRP A 390 55.53 12.59 -7.82
CA TRP A 390 54.90 13.59 -8.67
C TRP A 390 55.79 14.82 -8.77
N THR A 391 56.30 15.12 -9.97
CA THR A 391 57.16 16.28 -10.21
C THR A 391 56.42 17.34 -11.03
N TYR A 392 56.36 18.55 -10.49
CA TYR A 392 55.72 19.70 -11.11
C TYR A 392 56.75 20.63 -11.75
N TYR A 393 56.50 21.04 -12.99
CA TYR A 393 57.40 21.89 -13.79
C TYR A 393 56.80 23.27 -14.10
N GLY A 394 55.55 23.54 -13.71
CA GLY A 394 54.82 24.74 -14.13
C GLY A 394 54.73 24.81 -15.66
N ASP A 395 55.02 25.98 -16.24
CA ASP A 395 54.94 26.17 -17.69
C ASP A 395 56.12 25.55 -18.49
N ASP A 396 57.07 24.85 -17.84
CA ASP A 396 58.21 24.23 -18.52
C ASP A 396 57.83 22.93 -19.23
N SER A 397 57.39 23.06 -20.48
CA SER A 397 57.07 21.93 -21.37
C SER A 397 58.22 20.94 -21.61
N THR A 398 59.47 21.37 -21.39
CA THR A 398 60.66 20.52 -21.58
C THR A 398 60.90 19.59 -20.41
N ARG A 399 60.26 19.85 -19.25
CA ARG A 399 60.40 19.09 -18.01
C ARG A 399 61.86 18.96 -17.55
N THR A 400 62.62 20.05 -17.69
CA THR A 400 64.04 20.07 -17.29
C THR A 400 64.26 20.79 -15.97
N ASN A 401 63.35 21.70 -15.57
CA ASN A 401 63.48 22.48 -14.34
C ASN A 401 62.31 22.19 -13.40
N ALA A 402 62.47 21.17 -12.54
CA ALA A 402 61.47 20.85 -11.53
C ALA A 402 61.27 22.05 -10.58
N LYS A 403 60.01 22.40 -10.31
CA LYS A 403 59.64 23.43 -9.32
C LYS A 403 59.37 22.83 -7.94
N ALA A 404 58.81 21.62 -7.91
CA ALA A 404 58.61 20.82 -6.70
C ALA A 404 58.43 19.35 -7.10
N ALA A 405 58.80 18.44 -6.21
CA ALA A 405 58.46 17.03 -6.30
C ALA A 405 57.75 16.59 -5.01
N PHE A 406 56.82 15.65 -5.13
CA PHE A 406 55.98 15.18 -4.03
C PHE A 406 56.01 13.66 -4.00
N GLY A 407 56.38 13.11 -2.84
CA GLY A 407 56.29 11.67 -2.57
C GLY A 407 54.88 11.30 -2.15
N THR A 408 54.51 10.05 -2.38
CA THR A 408 53.17 9.53 -2.08
C THR A 408 53.20 8.40 -1.06
N LYS A 409 52.04 8.15 -0.45
CA LYS A 409 51.76 6.98 0.38
C LYS A 409 50.73 6.09 -0.29
N PHE A 410 50.95 4.77 -0.25
CA PHE A 410 49.94 3.82 -0.72
C PHE A 410 48.69 3.89 0.16
N ALA A 411 47.52 3.60 -0.43
CA ALA A 411 46.19 3.67 0.20
C ALA A 411 45.71 5.09 0.57
N ALA A 412 46.56 6.08 0.36
CA ALA A 412 46.41 7.48 0.67
C ALA A 412 46.35 8.31 -0.62
N ASP A 413 47.42 8.21 -1.40
CA ASP A 413 47.60 8.92 -2.67
C ASP A 413 47.49 7.95 -3.85
N ASN A 414 47.80 6.67 -3.66
CA ASN A 414 47.82 5.69 -4.75
C ASN A 414 47.04 4.44 -4.38
N TRP A 415 46.24 3.95 -5.32
CA TRP A 415 45.41 2.77 -5.11
C TRP A 415 45.32 1.90 -6.36
N MET A 416 45.09 0.61 -6.13
CA MET A 416 44.86 -0.37 -7.19
C MET A 416 43.38 -0.76 -7.20
N HIS A 417 42.80 -0.90 -8.39
CA HIS A 417 41.40 -1.32 -8.52
C HIS A 417 41.25 -2.67 -9.23
N LYS A 418 40.14 -3.34 -8.90
CA LYS A 418 39.82 -4.68 -9.41
C LYS A 418 39.30 -4.66 -10.83
N SER A 419 38.51 -3.67 -11.24
CA SER A 419 37.89 -3.61 -12.57
C SER A 419 38.48 -2.54 -13.49
N MET A 420 39.25 -1.61 -12.94
CA MET A 420 39.93 -0.52 -13.63
C MET A 420 41.40 -0.46 -13.17
N GLY A 421 42.21 0.35 -13.84
CA GLY A 421 43.65 0.47 -13.66
C GLY A 421 44.18 0.78 -12.26
N ILE A 422 45.46 1.14 -12.21
CA ILE A 422 46.07 1.78 -11.04
C ILE A 422 45.64 3.24 -11.07
N GLN A 423 45.31 3.81 -9.92
CA GLN A 423 44.86 5.18 -9.81
C GLN A 423 45.83 5.92 -8.91
N LEU A 424 46.38 6.99 -9.43
CA LEU A 424 47.39 7.79 -8.78
C LEU A 424 46.80 9.18 -8.57
N GLY A 425 46.69 9.61 -7.33
CA GLY A 425 46.32 10.96 -6.96
C GLY A 425 47.40 11.63 -6.12
N LEU A 426 47.32 12.95 -6.03
CA LEU A 426 48.12 13.76 -5.12
C LEU A 426 47.16 14.37 -4.10
N THR A 427 47.16 13.92 -2.85
CA THR A 427 46.16 14.36 -1.87
C THR A 427 46.53 15.71 -1.24
N GLU A 428 45.54 16.58 -1.02
CA GLU A 428 45.73 17.81 -0.26
C GLU A 428 46.08 17.47 1.20
N SER A 429 47.36 17.59 1.54
CA SER A 429 47.97 17.05 2.76
C SER A 429 49.24 17.83 3.15
N ALA A 430 49.78 17.60 4.35
CA ALA A 430 51.01 18.27 4.81
C ALA A 430 52.26 17.91 3.98
N ARG A 431 52.23 16.82 3.21
CA ARG A 431 53.26 16.43 2.21
C ARG A 431 53.05 17.07 0.83
N PHE A 432 52.04 17.92 0.66
CA PHE A 432 51.76 18.59 -0.59
C PHE A 432 51.51 20.09 -0.40
N ALA A 433 52.42 20.90 -0.94
CA ALA A 433 52.19 22.34 -1.10
C ALA A 433 52.75 22.81 -2.43
N LEU A 434 51.91 23.47 -3.23
CA LEU A 434 52.35 24.05 -4.49
C LEU A 434 53.33 25.22 -4.26
N PRO A 435 54.32 25.41 -5.16
CA PRO A 435 55.16 26.60 -5.15
C PRO A 435 54.36 27.90 -5.18
N GLU A 436 54.85 28.95 -4.51
CA GLU A 436 54.18 30.25 -4.48
C GLU A 436 53.82 30.77 -5.89
N ASN A 437 52.62 31.34 -6.02
CA ASN A 437 52.08 31.88 -7.28
C ASN A 437 51.83 30.81 -8.37
N THR A 438 51.57 29.58 -7.98
CA THR A 438 51.10 28.53 -8.90
C THR A 438 49.80 27.93 -8.40
N ASP A 439 48.95 27.47 -9.32
CA ASP A 439 47.67 26.82 -9.04
C ASP A 439 47.66 25.32 -9.42
N GLY A 440 48.82 24.80 -9.85
CA GLY A 440 49.02 23.42 -10.28
C GLY A 440 48.72 23.17 -11.77
N THR A 441 48.27 24.17 -12.53
CA THR A 441 48.20 24.06 -13.99
C THR A 441 49.60 24.01 -14.62
N GLY A 442 49.76 23.31 -15.75
CA GLY A 442 51.03 23.17 -16.46
C GLY A 442 51.54 21.73 -16.49
N TYR A 443 52.86 21.55 -16.62
CA TYR A 443 53.48 20.27 -16.92
C TYR A 443 53.84 19.46 -15.67
N TRP A 444 53.43 18.20 -15.67
CA TRP A 444 53.66 17.24 -14.60
C TRP A 444 54.34 15.97 -15.14
N THR A 445 55.06 15.31 -14.24
CA THR A 445 55.64 13.98 -14.42
C THR A 445 55.27 13.11 -13.23
N ILE A 446 54.82 11.89 -13.50
CA ILE A 446 54.65 10.83 -12.51
C ILE A 446 55.76 9.81 -12.75
N THR A 447 56.49 9.45 -11.71
CA THR A 447 57.48 8.37 -11.73
C THR A 447 57.02 7.26 -10.78
N VAL A 448 56.69 6.09 -11.33
CA VAL A 448 56.30 4.91 -10.55
C VAL A 448 57.52 4.04 -10.30
N HIS A 449 57.86 3.84 -9.03
CA HIS A 449 58.91 2.92 -8.60
C HIS A 449 58.29 1.57 -8.25
N ALA A 450 58.82 0.49 -8.83
CA ALA A 450 58.22 -0.83 -8.68
C ALA A 450 59.28 -1.94 -8.58
N LEU A 451 59.01 -2.93 -7.71
CA LEU A 451 59.86 -4.08 -7.47
C LEU A 451 60.15 -4.84 -8.77
N GLY A 452 61.42 -4.91 -9.17
CA GLY A 452 61.86 -5.59 -10.39
C GLY A 452 61.68 -4.80 -11.68
N TYR A 453 61.28 -3.53 -11.61
CA TYR A 453 61.04 -2.67 -12.76
C TYR A 453 61.98 -1.46 -12.76
N ALA A 454 62.40 -1.05 -13.97
CA ALA A 454 62.89 0.29 -14.19
C ALA A 454 61.75 1.30 -13.95
N ASP A 455 62.11 2.50 -13.50
CA ASP A 455 61.16 3.56 -13.20
C ASP A 455 60.23 3.83 -14.40
N THR A 456 58.93 3.80 -14.16
CA THR A 456 57.93 4.06 -15.20
C THR A 456 57.53 5.54 -15.16
N VAL A 457 57.89 6.27 -16.21
CA VAL A 457 57.70 7.73 -16.31
C VAL A 457 56.47 8.06 -17.15
N ILE A 458 55.57 8.87 -16.60
CA ILE A 458 54.33 9.31 -17.24
C ILE A 458 54.29 10.84 -17.26
N ASN A 459 54.23 11.41 -18.46
CA ASN A 459 54.21 12.85 -18.67
C ASN A 459 52.81 13.31 -19.09
N PHE A 460 52.30 14.37 -18.46
CA PHE A 460 51.04 15.01 -18.86
C PHE A 460 51.06 16.52 -18.59
N GLU A 461 50.05 17.21 -19.11
CA GLU A 461 49.79 18.64 -18.86
C GLU A 461 48.44 18.75 -18.17
N ALA A 462 48.40 19.40 -17.01
CA ALA A 462 47.19 19.63 -16.23
C ALA A 462 46.62 21.01 -16.54
N THR A 463 45.33 21.05 -16.81
CA THR A 463 44.55 22.29 -16.96
C THR A 463 43.73 22.54 -15.70
N SER A 464 43.01 23.66 -15.64
CA SER A 464 42.09 23.95 -14.54
C SER A 464 40.99 22.90 -14.39
N ASP A 465 40.60 22.23 -15.48
CA ASP A 465 39.57 21.19 -15.42
C ASP A 465 40.11 19.89 -14.80
N ASN A 466 41.42 19.67 -14.82
CA ASN A 466 42.06 18.51 -14.19
C ASN A 466 42.22 18.66 -12.67
N ILE A 467 42.11 19.88 -12.13
CA ILE A 467 42.36 20.17 -10.72
C ILE A 467 41.06 20.06 -9.94
N ALA A 468 41.07 19.31 -8.86
CA ALA A 468 39.92 19.15 -7.99
C ALA A 468 39.48 20.48 -7.37
N LYS A 469 38.18 20.76 -7.47
CA LYS A 469 37.57 21.97 -6.87
C LYS A 469 37.18 21.79 -5.41
N HIS A 470 37.08 20.54 -4.95
CA HIS A 470 36.63 20.16 -3.60
C HIS A 470 35.32 20.83 -3.16
N GLU A 471 34.41 21.08 -4.11
CA GLU A 471 33.05 21.56 -3.81
C GLU A 471 32.28 20.48 -3.04
N LEU A 472 31.64 20.87 -1.93
CA LEU A 472 30.78 19.96 -1.18
C LEU A 472 29.44 19.77 -1.90
N ALA A 473 28.94 18.54 -1.87
CA ALA A 473 27.61 18.19 -2.36
C ALA A 473 26.55 19.01 -1.61
N ASP A 474 25.68 19.66 -2.36
CA ASP A 474 24.59 20.44 -1.79
C ASP A 474 23.38 19.56 -1.44
N GLU A 475 22.29 20.20 -0.98
CA GLU A 475 21.07 19.49 -0.62
C GLU A 475 20.41 18.80 -1.83
N ALA A 476 20.51 19.36 -3.03
CA ALA A 476 19.94 18.79 -4.24
C ALA A 476 20.73 17.55 -4.72
N ASP A 477 22.05 17.57 -4.59
CA ASP A 477 22.91 16.41 -4.87
C ASP A 477 22.54 15.23 -3.94
N ARG A 478 22.36 15.51 -2.64
CA ARG A 478 21.94 14.50 -1.65
C ARG A 478 20.52 13.99 -1.88
N GLU A 479 19.58 14.87 -2.22
CA GLU A 479 18.22 14.46 -2.60
C GLU A 479 18.20 13.53 -3.82
N THR A 480 19.12 13.72 -4.76
CA THR A 480 19.24 12.87 -5.95
C THR A 480 19.66 11.45 -5.57
N LEU A 481 20.68 11.31 -4.72
CA LEU A 481 21.10 10.01 -4.19
C LEU A 481 19.98 9.34 -3.38
N GLN A 482 19.28 10.08 -2.52
CA GLN A 482 18.19 9.53 -1.73
C GLN A 482 17.05 8.99 -2.63
N LYS A 483 16.69 9.67 -3.71
CA LYS A 483 15.68 9.18 -4.67
C LYS A 483 16.08 7.88 -5.32
N LEU A 484 17.35 7.71 -5.67
CA LEU A 484 17.87 6.47 -6.26
C LEU A 484 17.86 5.33 -5.23
N VAL A 485 18.19 5.61 -3.96
CA VAL A 485 18.06 4.63 -2.87
C VAL A 485 16.60 4.22 -2.69
N ASP A 486 15.67 5.17 -2.67
CA ASP A 486 14.23 4.89 -2.55
C ASP A 486 13.72 4.06 -3.74
N GLU A 487 14.21 4.32 -4.96
CA GLU A 487 13.89 3.52 -6.15
C GLU A 487 14.44 2.09 -6.04
N ALA A 488 15.68 1.94 -5.56
CA ALA A 488 16.30 0.63 -5.32
C ALA A 488 15.59 -0.16 -4.21
N ASP A 489 15.12 0.51 -3.16
CA ASP A 489 14.36 -0.10 -2.07
C ASP A 489 12.95 -0.51 -2.48
N ALA A 490 12.38 0.14 -3.49
CA ALA A 490 11.07 -0.22 -4.03
C ALA A 490 11.09 -1.48 -4.90
N LYS A 491 12.26 -2.00 -5.27
CA LYS A 491 12.39 -3.23 -6.08
C LYS A 491 12.16 -4.49 -5.23
N THR A 492 11.56 -5.50 -5.84
CA THR A 492 11.29 -6.78 -5.17
C THR A 492 12.39 -7.81 -5.47
N LYS A 493 13.19 -8.19 -4.46
CA LYS A 493 14.37 -9.06 -4.61
C LYS A 493 14.09 -10.35 -5.38
N GLU A 494 12.97 -10.99 -5.08
CA GLU A 494 12.60 -12.30 -5.62
C GLU A 494 12.27 -12.27 -7.13
N LEU A 495 12.11 -11.09 -7.73
CA LEU A 495 11.83 -10.93 -9.15
C LEU A 495 13.09 -10.87 -10.02
N TYR A 496 14.27 -10.71 -9.41
CA TYR A 496 15.53 -10.49 -10.11
C TYR A 496 16.52 -11.63 -9.88
N THR A 497 17.48 -11.77 -10.79
CA THR A 497 18.58 -12.73 -10.63
C THR A 497 19.47 -12.34 -9.44
N GLU A 498 20.05 -13.35 -8.78
CA GLU A 498 20.94 -13.14 -7.62
C GLU A 498 22.15 -12.26 -7.97
N GLU A 499 22.70 -12.42 -9.19
CA GLU A 499 23.85 -11.67 -9.66
C GLU A 499 23.53 -10.17 -9.82
N SER A 500 22.47 -9.83 -10.57
CA SER A 500 22.10 -8.42 -10.77
C SER A 500 21.65 -7.76 -9.48
N TRP A 501 20.94 -8.51 -8.61
CA TRP A 501 20.51 -8.00 -7.30
C TRP A 501 21.68 -7.67 -6.38
N LYS A 502 22.69 -8.54 -6.34
CA LYS A 502 23.89 -8.31 -5.51
C LYS A 502 24.64 -7.03 -5.90
N ASN A 503 24.65 -6.69 -7.20
CA ASN A 503 25.21 -5.44 -7.67
C ASN A 503 24.40 -4.24 -7.17
N LEU A 504 23.08 -4.25 -7.34
CA LEU A 504 22.18 -3.21 -6.81
C LEU A 504 22.32 -3.04 -5.29
N GLU A 505 22.34 -4.15 -4.55
CA GLU A 505 22.46 -4.15 -3.09
C GLU A 505 23.77 -3.49 -2.65
N THR A 506 24.88 -3.79 -3.34
CA THR A 506 26.19 -3.17 -3.07
C THR A 506 26.15 -1.66 -3.30
N GLU A 507 25.72 -1.21 -4.49
CA GLU A 507 25.69 0.22 -4.83
C GLU A 507 24.70 1.01 -3.95
N ARG A 508 23.59 0.39 -3.57
CA ARG A 508 22.60 0.99 -2.66
C ARG A 508 23.17 1.17 -1.26
N GLU A 509 23.87 0.17 -0.73
CA GLU A 509 24.54 0.27 0.58
C GLU A 509 25.64 1.33 0.57
N GLU A 510 26.50 1.34 -0.47
CA GLU A 510 27.53 2.38 -0.62
C GLU A 510 26.91 3.79 -0.70
N THR A 511 25.78 3.94 -1.38
CA THR A 511 25.05 5.21 -1.46
C THR A 511 24.48 5.65 -0.10
N ARG A 512 23.92 4.71 0.69
CA ARG A 512 23.42 4.99 2.05
C ARG A 512 24.55 5.43 2.97
N ASP A 513 25.68 4.72 2.95
CA ASP A 513 26.87 5.07 3.74
C ASP A 513 27.39 6.47 3.36
N MET A 514 27.34 6.84 2.08
CA MET A 514 27.73 8.17 1.61
C MET A 514 26.78 9.28 2.09
N LEU A 515 25.47 9.02 2.14
CA LEU A 515 24.47 9.98 2.60
C LEU A 515 24.63 10.33 4.08
N GLU A 516 25.17 9.42 4.90
CA GLU A 516 25.43 9.65 6.33
C GLU A 516 26.65 10.55 6.60
N LYS A 517 27.52 10.77 5.62
CA LYS A 517 28.75 11.56 5.79
C LYS A 517 28.48 13.06 5.90
N THR A 518 29.13 13.71 6.86
CA THR A 518 29.13 15.18 7.01
C THR A 518 29.89 15.87 5.88
N THR A 519 31.01 15.29 5.45
CA THR A 519 31.83 15.75 4.33
C THR A 519 31.58 14.85 3.13
N LEU A 520 30.81 15.33 2.15
CA LEU A 520 30.57 14.66 0.87
C LEU A 520 30.94 15.63 -0.24
N TYR A 521 31.90 15.28 -1.10
CA TYR A 521 32.21 16.09 -2.27
C TYR A 521 31.18 15.87 -3.37
N LYS A 522 30.87 16.94 -4.10
CA LYS A 522 29.90 16.93 -5.20
C LYS A 522 30.27 15.90 -6.27
N ALA A 523 31.53 15.87 -6.69
CA ALA A 523 32.08 14.89 -7.62
C ALA A 523 31.77 13.43 -7.20
N ALA A 524 31.95 13.11 -5.92
CA ALA A 524 31.66 11.77 -5.38
C ALA A 524 30.15 11.47 -5.42
N ALA A 525 29.30 12.45 -5.09
CA ALA A 525 27.85 12.28 -5.16
C ALA A 525 27.36 12.05 -6.60
N GLU A 526 27.91 12.79 -7.57
CA GLU A 526 27.58 12.63 -8.99
C GLU A 526 28.05 11.27 -9.54
N GLU A 527 29.26 10.84 -9.19
CA GLU A 527 29.80 9.51 -9.56
C GLU A 527 28.93 8.39 -8.98
N GLN A 528 28.57 8.45 -7.70
CA GLN A 528 27.72 7.42 -7.07
C GLN A 528 26.31 7.38 -7.67
N ALA A 529 25.74 8.52 -8.05
CA ALA A 529 24.45 8.57 -8.71
C ALA A 529 24.45 7.78 -10.04
N LEU A 530 25.56 7.85 -10.79
CA LEU A 530 25.72 7.08 -12.03
C LEU A 530 25.80 5.58 -11.75
N HIS A 531 26.58 5.15 -10.75
CA HIS A 531 26.73 3.74 -10.39
C HIS A 531 25.41 3.11 -9.95
N LEU A 532 24.66 3.75 -9.04
CA LEU A 532 23.38 3.22 -8.59
C LEU A 532 22.33 3.22 -9.71
N THR A 533 22.33 4.24 -10.58
CA THR A 533 21.47 4.28 -11.77
C THR A 533 21.80 3.14 -12.74
N GLU A 534 23.08 2.87 -12.99
CA GLU A 534 23.52 1.76 -13.82
C GLU A 534 23.12 0.41 -13.22
N ALA A 535 23.29 0.22 -11.91
CA ALA A 535 22.88 -0.99 -11.22
C ALA A 535 21.36 -1.23 -11.30
N LEU A 536 20.55 -0.17 -11.17
CA LEU A 536 19.10 -0.22 -11.37
C LEU A 536 18.73 -0.62 -12.81
N ASN A 537 19.38 -0.02 -13.81
CA ASN A 537 19.12 -0.30 -15.22
C ASN A 537 19.58 -1.71 -15.65
N ASN A 538 20.61 -2.23 -15.01
CA ASN A 538 21.18 -3.55 -15.29
C ASN A 538 20.51 -4.69 -14.50
N LEU A 539 19.41 -4.43 -13.80
CA LEU A 539 18.61 -5.47 -13.19
C LEU A 539 18.07 -6.44 -14.25
N VAL A 540 18.29 -7.73 -14.02
CA VAL A 540 17.82 -8.81 -14.90
C VAL A 540 16.75 -9.60 -14.15
N GLY A 541 15.55 -9.69 -14.71
CA GLY A 541 14.51 -10.48 -14.08
C GLY A 541 14.79 -11.98 -14.14
N ALA A 542 14.44 -12.67 -13.06
CA ALA A 542 14.61 -14.12 -12.96
C ALA A 542 13.56 -14.87 -13.78
N GLU A 543 13.92 -16.03 -14.33
CA GLU A 543 12.92 -16.99 -14.85
C GLU A 543 12.31 -17.76 -13.68
N GLY A 544 10.99 -17.93 -13.66
CA GLY A 544 10.33 -18.67 -12.59
C GLY A 544 8.90 -19.11 -12.89
N TYR A 545 8.30 -19.77 -11.91
CA TYR A 545 6.90 -20.19 -11.95
C TYR A 545 6.14 -19.54 -10.81
N VAL A 546 4.92 -19.09 -11.10
CA VAL A 546 4.05 -18.45 -10.12
C VAL A 546 2.66 -19.07 -10.19
N LEU A 547 1.94 -19.10 -9.09
CA LEU A 547 0.49 -19.27 -9.08
C LEU A 547 -0.14 -17.89 -9.20
N MET A 548 -0.92 -17.63 -10.25
CA MET A 548 -1.40 -16.28 -10.58
C MET A 548 -2.92 -16.22 -10.75
N ASN A 549 -3.53 -15.11 -10.32
CA ASN A 549 -4.91 -14.75 -10.63
C ASN A 549 -5.04 -14.22 -12.07
N ILE A 550 -5.75 -14.97 -12.92
CA ILE A 550 -5.92 -14.69 -14.35
C ILE A 550 -7.41 -14.49 -14.68
N PRO A 551 -7.81 -13.34 -15.25
CA PRO A 551 -9.19 -13.14 -15.72
C PRO A 551 -9.66 -14.23 -16.68
N TYR A 552 -10.94 -14.61 -16.64
CA TYR A 552 -11.46 -15.72 -17.48
C TYR A 552 -11.19 -15.54 -18.97
N ALA A 553 -11.39 -14.32 -19.50
CA ALA A 553 -11.22 -14.03 -20.92
C ALA A 553 -9.77 -14.26 -21.37
N GLU A 554 -8.81 -13.88 -20.53
CA GLU A 554 -7.37 -14.02 -20.79
C GLU A 554 -6.91 -15.47 -20.60
N PHE A 555 -7.45 -16.19 -19.61
CA PHE A 555 -7.15 -17.61 -19.45
C PHE A 555 -7.61 -18.41 -20.67
N TYR A 556 -8.85 -18.22 -21.14
CA TYR A 556 -9.40 -19.02 -22.23
C TYR A 556 -8.93 -18.58 -23.63
N ALA A 557 -8.36 -17.37 -23.80
CA ALA A 557 -8.01 -16.80 -25.10
C ALA A 557 -7.22 -17.73 -26.04
N ALA A 558 -6.31 -18.55 -25.49
CA ALA A 558 -5.50 -19.50 -26.25
C ALA A 558 -5.99 -20.96 -26.18
N ASP A 559 -6.93 -21.28 -25.29
CA ASP A 559 -7.44 -22.64 -25.07
C ASP A 559 -8.80 -22.88 -25.74
N VAL A 560 -9.50 -21.83 -26.18
CA VAL A 560 -10.77 -21.95 -26.88
C VAL A 560 -10.75 -21.34 -28.28
N THR A 561 -11.31 -22.05 -29.27
CA THR A 561 -11.45 -21.61 -30.66
C THR A 561 -12.66 -20.68 -30.89
N ASN A 562 -13.37 -20.30 -29.84
CA ASN A 562 -14.55 -19.44 -29.89
C ASN A 562 -14.18 -17.96 -29.74
N ASN A 563 -14.64 -17.11 -30.66
CA ASN A 563 -14.34 -15.69 -30.70
C ASN A 563 -15.17 -14.83 -29.73
N VAL A 564 -16.15 -15.40 -29.04
CA VAL A 564 -16.91 -14.69 -27.99
C VAL A 564 -16.14 -14.80 -26.68
N ALA A 565 -15.77 -13.67 -26.09
CA ALA A 565 -14.99 -13.63 -24.86
C ALA A 565 -15.68 -14.33 -23.67
N VAL A 566 -14.87 -14.87 -22.75
CA VAL A 566 -15.36 -15.49 -21.53
C VAL A 566 -15.27 -14.49 -20.37
N ASP A 567 -16.29 -13.64 -20.20
CA ASP A 567 -16.27 -12.55 -19.21
C ASP A 567 -16.54 -12.99 -17.76
N THR A 568 -16.51 -12.05 -16.81
CA THR A 568 -16.74 -12.27 -15.38
C THR A 568 -18.17 -12.73 -15.08
N VAL A 569 -18.35 -13.50 -14.00
CA VAL A 569 -19.67 -14.03 -13.59
C VAL A 569 -20.24 -13.24 -12.42
N SER A 570 -21.39 -12.59 -12.61
CA SER A 570 -22.14 -11.98 -11.50
C SER A 570 -23.04 -12.99 -10.77
N SER A 571 -23.12 -12.88 -9.44
CA SER A 571 -23.99 -13.74 -8.62
C SER A 571 -24.99 -12.93 -7.80
N ALA A 572 -26.27 -13.33 -7.83
CA ALA A 572 -27.32 -12.79 -6.98
C ALA A 572 -27.10 -13.17 -5.50
N THR A 573 -26.34 -14.23 -5.23
CA THR A 573 -25.95 -14.65 -3.88
C THR A 573 -24.47 -14.41 -3.66
N LYS A 574 -24.13 -13.19 -3.22
CA LYS A 574 -22.73 -12.75 -3.08
C LYS A 574 -21.89 -13.60 -2.11
N ASN A 575 -22.50 -14.30 -1.16
CA ASN A 575 -21.76 -15.21 -0.28
C ASN A 575 -21.21 -16.45 -1.00
N LYS A 576 -21.80 -16.86 -2.14
CA LYS A 576 -21.35 -18.07 -2.87
C LYS A 576 -20.02 -17.85 -3.57
N THR A 577 -19.80 -16.67 -4.16
CA THR A 577 -18.54 -16.29 -4.81
C THR A 577 -17.39 -16.24 -3.80
N ARG A 578 -17.72 -15.94 -2.54
CA ARG A 578 -16.79 -15.87 -1.40
C ARG A 578 -16.61 -17.18 -0.62
N THR A 579 -17.19 -18.29 -1.10
CA THR A 579 -17.12 -19.59 -0.41
C THR A 579 -16.23 -20.54 -1.21
N GLY A 580 -14.96 -20.70 -0.80
CA GLY A 580 -13.97 -21.52 -1.52
C GLY A 580 -14.40 -22.97 -1.77
N THR A 581 -15.17 -23.60 -0.88
CA THR A 581 -15.69 -24.97 -1.13
C THR A 581 -16.70 -25.07 -2.27
N LEU A 582 -17.21 -23.95 -2.79
CA LEU A 582 -18.14 -23.92 -3.92
C LEU A 582 -17.47 -23.50 -5.23
N VAL A 583 -16.42 -22.69 -5.15
CA VAL A 583 -15.77 -22.03 -6.30
C VAL A 583 -14.24 -22.10 -6.23
N GLY A 584 -13.73 -23.13 -5.56
CA GLY A 584 -12.30 -23.32 -5.34
C GLY A 584 -11.56 -23.50 -6.66
N GLY A 585 -10.47 -22.75 -6.83
CA GLY A 585 -9.76 -22.58 -8.11
C GLY A 585 -10.12 -21.30 -8.86
N SER A 586 -11.15 -20.57 -8.41
CA SER A 586 -11.46 -19.21 -8.88
C SER A 586 -11.03 -18.13 -7.89
N TYR A 587 -11.01 -16.87 -8.31
CA TYR A 587 -10.79 -15.72 -7.43
C TYR A 587 -11.80 -14.59 -7.69
N HIS A 588 -11.92 -13.69 -6.72
CA HIS A 588 -12.72 -12.48 -6.85
C HIS A 588 -11.99 -11.26 -6.28
N VAL A 589 -12.12 -10.12 -6.96
CA VAL A 589 -11.53 -8.85 -6.51
C VAL A 589 -12.45 -8.11 -5.54
N ASN A 590 -13.76 -8.19 -5.77
CA ASN A 590 -14.75 -7.48 -4.96
C ASN A 590 -15.01 -8.22 -3.65
N SER A 591 -14.63 -7.60 -2.54
CA SER A 591 -14.80 -8.17 -1.19
C SER A 591 -16.26 -8.31 -0.76
N ASP A 592 -17.20 -7.68 -1.46
CA ASP A 592 -18.63 -7.88 -1.23
C ASP A 592 -19.18 -9.14 -1.93
N GLY A 593 -18.41 -9.75 -2.83
CA GLY A 593 -18.74 -10.96 -3.58
C GLY A 593 -19.64 -10.75 -4.81
N THR A 594 -19.65 -9.57 -5.43
CA THR A 594 -20.49 -9.29 -6.62
C THR A 594 -20.27 -10.26 -7.77
N ASP A 595 -19.02 -10.67 -7.99
CA ASP A 595 -18.62 -11.44 -9.16
C ASP A 595 -17.42 -12.34 -8.89
N ILE A 596 -17.22 -13.31 -9.78
CA ILE A 596 -15.99 -14.09 -9.91
C ILE A 596 -15.26 -13.55 -11.13
N THR A 597 -14.05 -13.05 -10.88
CA THR A 597 -13.27 -12.31 -11.88
C THR A 597 -12.51 -13.25 -12.81
N GLY A 598 -12.03 -14.38 -12.29
CA GLY A 598 -11.24 -15.32 -13.06
C GLY A 598 -10.83 -16.55 -12.25
N ILE A 599 -9.67 -17.10 -12.60
CA ILE A 599 -9.15 -18.36 -12.09
C ILE A 599 -7.73 -18.16 -11.57
N THR A 600 -7.32 -19.00 -10.62
CA THR A 600 -5.96 -18.98 -10.07
C THR A 600 -5.20 -20.18 -10.65
N TYR A 601 -4.18 -19.96 -11.48
CA TYR A 601 -3.51 -21.04 -12.24
C TYR A 601 -1.99 -20.88 -12.31
N PRO A 602 -1.22 -21.97 -12.41
CA PRO A 602 0.23 -21.88 -12.52
C PRO A 602 0.67 -21.26 -13.87
N VAL A 603 1.65 -20.37 -13.80
CA VAL A 603 2.17 -19.59 -14.92
C VAL A 603 3.68 -19.62 -14.91
N LYS A 604 4.28 -19.96 -16.04
CA LYS A 604 5.70 -19.78 -16.31
C LYS A 604 5.95 -18.35 -16.77
N VAL A 605 6.90 -17.68 -16.16
CA VAL A 605 7.30 -16.31 -16.45
C VAL A 605 8.79 -16.32 -16.79
N SER A 606 9.12 -15.96 -18.03
CA SER A 606 10.52 -15.93 -18.51
C SER A 606 11.34 -14.80 -17.89
N ASP A 607 10.66 -13.76 -17.43
CA ASP A 607 11.23 -12.57 -16.79
C ASP A 607 10.26 -12.10 -15.70
N LEU A 608 10.52 -12.46 -14.44
CA LEU A 608 9.67 -12.14 -13.29
C LEU A 608 9.58 -10.64 -13.02
N SER A 609 10.52 -9.82 -13.51
CA SER A 609 10.50 -8.36 -13.30
C SER A 609 9.29 -7.69 -13.94
N VAL A 610 8.64 -8.34 -14.92
CA VAL A 610 7.37 -7.86 -15.50
C VAL A 610 6.22 -7.84 -14.48
N LEU A 611 6.38 -8.52 -13.34
CA LEU A 611 5.43 -8.55 -12.23
C LEU A 611 5.67 -7.45 -11.19
N GLU A 612 6.67 -6.59 -11.40
CA GLU A 612 6.97 -5.48 -10.50
C GLU A 612 5.72 -4.58 -10.34
N GLY A 613 5.43 -4.19 -9.09
CA GLY A 613 4.22 -3.45 -8.74
C GLY A 613 2.91 -4.27 -8.76
N LYS A 614 2.93 -5.57 -9.07
CA LYS A 614 1.79 -6.47 -8.83
C LYS A 614 1.86 -7.05 -7.42
N SER A 615 0.70 -7.39 -6.84
CA SER A 615 0.66 -7.88 -5.46
C SER A 615 1.25 -9.30 -5.34
N CYS A 616 2.39 -9.40 -4.66
CA CYS A 616 3.00 -10.67 -4.29
C CYS A 616 2.36 -11.20 -3.00
N ILE A 617 1.86 -12.44 -3.06
CA ILE A 617 1.35 -13.20 -1.92
C ILE A 617 2.49 -14.11 -1.44
N THR A 618 2.75 -14.08 -0.13
CA THR A 618 3.80 -14.85 0.54
C THR A 618 3.21 -15.86 1.52
N ASP A 619 4.01 -16.74 2.09
CA ASP A 619 3.56 -17.69 3.12
C ASP A 619 3.01 -17.02 4.39
N GLU A 620 3.39 -15.76 4.64
CA GLU A 620 2.90 -14.95 5.75
C GLU A 620 1.58 -14.22 5.44
N SER A 621 1.21 -14.15 4.16
CA SER A 621 -0.01 -13.47 3.72
C SER A 621 -1.26 -14.25 4.16
N SER A 622 -2.31 -13.52 4.55
CA SER A 622 -3.60 -14.13 4.88
C SER A 622 -4.78 -13.19 4.61
N VAL A 623 -5.94 -13.78 4.32
CA VAL A 623 -7.22 -13.07 4.22
C VAL A 623 -8.32 -13.84 4.95
N SER A 624 -9.09 -13.13 5.76
CA SER A 624 -10.21 -13.71 6.52
C SER A 624 -11.55 -13.31 5.91
N ILE A 625 -12.26 -14.30 5.37
CA ILE A 625 -13.54 -14.10 4.71
C ILE A 625 -14.67 -14.61 5.60
N THR A 626 -15.63 -13.73 5.89
CA THR A 626 -16.83 -14.09 6.67
C THR A 626 -18.05 -14.13 5.76
N VAL A 627 -18.75 -15.26 5.76
CA VAL A 627 -19.98 -15.49 4.99
C VAL A 627 -21.13 -15.89 5.91
N THR A 628 -22.35 -15.43 5.60
CA THR A 628 -23.57 -15.83 6.31
C THR A 628 -24.50 -16.58 5.36
N ASN A 629 -24.53 -17.91 5.48
CA ASN A 629 -25.35 -18.77 4.63
C ASN A 629 -26.50 -19.37 5.44
N ARG A 630 -27.75 -19.09 5.04
CA ARG A 630 -28.98 -19.59 5.69
C ARG A 630 -29.02 -19.29 7.21
N GLY A 631 -28.60 -18.09 7.61
CA GLY A 631 -28.58 -17.65 9.01
C GLY A 631 -27.43 -18.19 9.86
N LYS A 632 -26.49 -18.94 9.27
CA LYS A 632 -25.25 -19.37 9.93
C LYS A 632 -24.07 -18.57 9.40
N THR A 633 -23.34 -17.93 10.30
CA THR A 633 -22.11 -17.19 9.98
C THR A 633 -20.90 -18.09 10.20
N SER A 634 -19.98 -18.10 9.24
CA SER A 634 -18.69 -18.78 9.32
C SER A 634 -17.60 -17.87 8.77
N THR A 635 -16.44 -17.88 9.43
CA THR A 635 -15.23 -17.19 8.99
C THR A 635 -14.20 -18.23 8.58
N THR A 636 -13.64 -18.08 7.39
CA THR A 636 -12.55 -18.92 6.87
C THR A 636 -11.34 -18.05 6.64
N GLU A 637 -10.21 -18.47 7.18
CA GLU A 637 -8.92 -17.82 6.99
C GLU A 637 -8.15 -18.56 5.89
N TYR A 638 -7.78 -17.85 4.82
CA TYR A 638 -6.96 -18.35 3.72
C TYR A 638 -5.54 -17.83 3.93
N LYS A 639 -4.54 -18.72 3.87
CA LYS A 639 -3.13 -18.40 4.18
C LYS A 639 -2.21 -18.78 3.03
N GLY A 640 -1.06 -18.14 2.96
CA GLY A 640 -0.09 -18.40 1.90
C GLY A 640 -0.72 -18.22 0.52
N LYS A 641 -0.42 -19.13 -0.40
CA LYS A 641 -0.99 -19.15 -1.75
C LYS A 641 -2.53 -19.08 -1.80
N ASP A 642 -3.24 -19.59 -0.78
CA ASP A 642 -4.70 -19.57 -0.77
C ASP A 642 -5.27 -18.16 -0.56
N ALA A 643 -4.46 -17.21 -0.07
CA ALA A 643 -4.88 -15.80 0.07
C ALA A 643 -5.12 -15.11 -1.29
N LEU A 644 -4.68 -15.72 -2.40
CA LEU A 644 -5.03 -15.29 -3.76
C LEU A 644 -6.54 -15.27 -4.01
N PHE A 645 -7.33 -16.01 -3.22
CA PHE A 645 -8.77 -16.16 -3.40
C PHE A 645 -9.56 -14.83 -3.38
N GLU A 646 -9.20 -13.88 -2.52
CA GLU A 646 -9.75 -12.51 -2.47
C GLU A 646 -8.61 -11.49 -2.70
N SER A 647 -7.93 -11.60 -3.84
CA SER A 647 -6.83 -10.72 -4.28
C SER A 647 -7.07 -10.14 -5.67
N GLY A 648 -6.30 -9.12 -6.06
CA GLY A 648 -6.41 -8.48 -7.37
C GLY A 648 -6.11 -9.41 -8.56
N SER A 649 -6.53 -9.00 -9.76
CA SER A 649 -6.05 -9.64 -10.99
C SER A 649 -4.53 -9.49 -11.08
N TYR A 650 -3.86 -10.56 -11.53
CA TYR A 650 -2.41 -10.67 -11.62
C TYR A 650 -1.67 -10.67 -10.28
N SER A 651 -2.37 -10.72 -9.14
CA SER A 651 -1.74 -11.13 -7.88
C SER A 651 -1.16 -12.53 -8.04
N TYR A 652 0.01 -12.76 -7.44
CA TYR A 652 0.78 -13.97 -7.69
C TYR A 652 1.45 -14.48 -6.42
N TYR A 653 1.77 -15.77 -6.40
CA TYR A 653 2.57 -16.46 -5.38
C TYR A 653 3.71 -17.20 -6.09
N ILE A 654 4.96 -16.98 -5.70
CA ILE A 654 6.13 -17.61 -6.36
C ILE A 654 6.20 -19.10 -5.95
N LEU A 655 6.29 -19.99 -6.93
CA LEU A 655 6.41 -21.43 -6.70
C LEU A 655 7.88 -21.83 -6.58
N SER A 656 8.21 -22.62 -5.56
CA SER A 656 9.55 -23.15 -5.34
C SER A 656 9.95 -24.25 -6.34
N GLU A 657 8.97 -24.87 -7.01
CA GLU A 657 9.17 -25.97 -7.95
C GLU A 657 8.34 -25.75 -9.21
N ALA A 658 8.83 -26.28 -10.33
CA ALA A 658 8.11 -26.24 -11.59
C ALA A 658 6.84 -27.10 -11.52
N PRO A 659 5.64 -26.54 -11.76
CA PRO A 659 4.40 -27.29 -11.76
C PRO A 659 4.34 -28.22 -12.99
N ALA A 660 3.67 -29.36 -12.86
CA ALA A 660 3.50 -30.33 -13.96
C ALA A 660 2.68 -29.79 -15.14
N TYR A 661 1.97 -28.69 -14.92
CA TYR A 661 1.14 -27.99 -15.90
C TYR A 661 1.17 -26.49 -15.60
N TYR A 662 1.15 -25.65 -16.63
CA TYR A 662 1.21 -24.20 -16.51
C TYR A 662 0.76 -23.51 -17.79
N LYS A 663 0.63 -22.19 -17.77
CA LYS A 663 0.57 -21.33 -18.96
C LYS A 663 1.84 -20.50 -19.07
N GLU A 664 2.24 -20.13 -20.28
CA GLU A 664 3.35 -19.19 -20.46
C GLU A 664 2.81 -17.76 -20.52
N LEU A 665 3.44 -16.85 -19.77
CA LEU A 665 3.12 -15.42 -19.79
C LEU A 665 3.95 -14.70 -20.85
N THR A 666 3.32 -13.78 -21.57
CA THR A 666 3.99 -12.81 -22.43
C THR A 666 3.49 -11.40 -22.07
N ALA A 667 4.42 -10.46 -21.87
CA ALA A 667 4.07 -9.06 -21.65
C ALA A 667 3.46 -8.46 -22.93
N ALA A 668 2.40 -7.67 -22.79
CA ALA A 668 1.71 -6.98 -23.89
C ALA A 668 1.53 -5.49 -23.56
N GLU A 669 1.29 -4.65 -24.59
CA GLU A 669 1.16 -3.18 -24.42
C GLU A 669 0.13 -2.75 -23.36
N ASN A 670 -0.88 -3.58 -23.07
CA ASN A 670 -1.98 -3.27 -22.13
C ASN A 670 -2.20 -4.34 -21.05
N GLY A 671 -1.17 -5.11 -20.65
CA GLY A 671 -1.30 -6.12 -19.60
C GLY A 671 -0.50 -7.39 -19.91
N PHE A 672 -1.06 -8.55 -19.60
CA PHE A 672 -0.45 -9.84 -19.87
C PHE A 672 -1.25 -10.65 -20.87
N ALA A 673 -0.55 -11.42 -21.70
CA ALA A 673 -1.13 -12.46 -22.55
C ALA A 673 -0.67 -13.83 -22.06
N PHE A 674 -1.56 -14.82 -22.13
CA PHE A 674 -1.27 -16.17 -21.66
C PHE A 674 -1.40 -17.16 -22.81
N GLY A 675 -0.35 -17.95 -23.03
CA GLY A 675 -0.36 -19.05 -24.00
C GLY A 675 -1.34 -20.17 -23.63
N ALA A 676 -1.51 -21.15 -24.51
CA ALA A 676 -2.33 -22.33 -24.22
C ALA A 676 -1.76 -23.12 -23.03
N ALA A 677 -2.62 -23.79 -22.26
CA ALA A 677 -2.17 -24.58 -21.13
C ALA A 677 -1.23 -25.73 -21.56
N GLN A 678 -0.06 -25.79 -20.94
CA GLN A 678 0.97 -26.80 -21.08
C GLN A 678 0.81 -27.87 -19.98
N GLY A 679 1.10 -29.13 -20.29
CA GLY A 679 1.03 -30.25 -19.36
C GLY A 679 0.48 -31.53 -19.99
N ALA A 680 0.75 -32.67 -19.36
CA ALA A 680 0.21 -33.96 -19.83
C ALA A 680 -1.29 -34.05 -19.55
N LYS A 681 -2.09 -34.31 -20.59
CA LYS A 681 -3.54 -34.59 -20.46
C LYS A 681 -3.75 -36.04 -20.08
N THR A 682 -4.41 -36.29 -18.95
CA THR A 682 -4.70 -37.63 -18.42
C THR A 682 -6.16 -37.99 -18.61
N GLU A 683 -6.46 -39.15 -19.20
CA GLU A 683 -7.82 -39.60 -19.40
C GLU A 683 -8.45 -40.11 -18.09
N TRP A 684 -9.65 -39.62 -17.76
CA TRP A 684 -10.42 -40.05 -16.59
C TRP A 684 -11.33 -41.22 -16.95
N LYS A 685 -10.78 -42.43 -16.99
CA LYS A 685 -11.45 -43.62 -17.54
C LYS A 685 -12.73 -44.04 -16.84
N GLU A 686 -12.86 -43.76 -15.54
CA GLU A 686 -14.06 -44.09 -14.76
C GLU A 686 -15.15 -43.03 -14.89
N ALA A 687 -14.84 -41.89 -15.50
CA ALA A 687 -15.77 -40.80 -15.64
C ALA A 687 -16.63 -40.95 -16.91
N SER A 688 -17.91 -40.61 -16.80
CA SER A 688 -18.86 -40.63 -17.91
C SER A 688 -19.72 -39.37 -17.87
N ALA A 689 -20.15 -38.87 -19.03
CA ALA A 689 -20.97 -37.67 -19.12
C ALA A 689 -22.33 -37.97 -19.78
N GLU A 690 -23.40 -37.34 -19.29
CA GLU A 690 -24.76 -37.44 -19.83
C GLU A 690 -25.36 -36.03 -20.01
N LEU A 691 -25.99 -35.76 -21.15
CA LEU A 691 -26.61 -34.47 -21.48
C LEU A 691 -28.14 -34.53 -21.39
N THR A 692 -28.74 -33.50 -20.80
CA THR A 692 -30.18 -33.20 -20.91
C THR A 692 -30.42 -31.81 -21.50
N SER A 693 -31.46 -31.66 -22.31
CA SER A 693 -31.93 -30.38 -22.86
C SER A 693 -32.99 -29.69 -21.97
N VAL A 694 -33.32 -30.31 -20.83
CA VAL A 694 -34.24 -29.78 -19.82
C VAL A 694 -33.47 -29.61 -18.52
N SER A 695 -33.26 -28.37 -18.10
CA SER A 695 -32.55 -28.04 -16.85
C SER A 695 -33.15 -26.82 -16.16
N ARG A 696 -32.92 -26.72 -14.85
CA ARG A 696 -33.22 -25.52 -14.04
C ARG A 696 -32.04 -24.55 -13.98
N TYR A 697 -30.87 -24.95 -14.49
CA TYR A 697 -29.60 -24.23 -14.39
C TYR A 697 -29.09 -23.71 -15.74
N GLY A 698 -29.82 -23.96 -16.83
CA GLY A 698 -29.51 -23.45 -18.16
C GLY A 698 -30.34 -24.12 -19.24
N ASP A 699 -29.97 -23.90 -20.50
CA ASP A 699 -30.64 -24.54 -21.64
C ASP A 699 -30.30 -26.02 -21.75
N TYR A 700 -29.07 -26.38 -21.38
CA TYR A 700 -28.59 -27.75 -21.34
C TYR A 700 -27.83 -27.98 -20.04
N GLN A 701 -27.80 -29.24 -19.61
CA GLN A 701 -27.02 -29.66 -18.46
C GLN A 701 -26.33 -31.00 -18.74
N ILE A 702 -25.03 -31.04 -18.46
CA ILE A 702 -24.21 -32.25 -18.46
C ILE A 702 -24.05 -32.70 -17.00
N THR A 703 -24.32 -33.99 -16.75
CA THR A 703 -23.93 -34.66 -15.51
C THR A 703 -22.70 -35.51 -15.78
N VAL A 704 -21.62 -35.23 -15.06
CA VAL A 704 -20.40 -36.03 -15.07
C VAL A 704 -20.40 -36.94 -13.84
N ASN A 705 -20.39 -38.24 -14.06
CA ASN A 705 -20.29 -39.26 -13.02
C ASN A 705 -18.84 -39.76 -12.93
N GLY A 706 -18.45 -40.37 -11.80
CA GLY A 706 -17.14 -41.04 -11.68
C GLY A 706 -15.92 -40.14 -11.44
N LEU A 707 -16.12 -38.89 -10.98
CA LEU A 707 -15.02 -38.00 -10.59
C LEU A 707 -14.52 -38.34 -9.17
N SER A 708 -13.25 -38.75 -9.03
CA SER A 708 -12.59 -38.99 -7.74
C SER A 708 -11.44 -37.99 -7.52
N GLU A 709 -11.35 -37.38 -6.33
CA GLU A 709 -10.22 -36.53 -5.89
C GLU A 709 -9.79 -35.44 -6.90
N THR A 710 -10.75 -34.66 -7.41
CA THR A 710 -10.46 -33.61 -8.39
C THR A 710 -9.57 -32.49 -7.84
N GLY A 711 -9.63 -32.28 -6.52
CA GLY A 711 -9.12 -31.06 -5.91
C GLY A 711 -9.90 -29.83 -6.37
N ASN A 712 -9.30 -28.64 -6.23
CA ASN A 712 -9.83 -27.41 -6.83
C ASN A 712 -9.87 -27.53 -8.36
N VAL A 713 -10.97 -27.09 -8.96
CA VAL A 713 -11.13 -27.03 -10.41
C VAL A 713 -10.87 -25.60 -10.83
N TYR A 714 -9.84 -25.38 -11.64
CA TYR A 714 -9.52 -24.06 -12.16
C TYR A 714 -10.42 -23.71 -13.34
N ALA A 715 -10.58 -24.62 -14.29
CA ALA A 715 -11.33 -24.37 -15.53
C ALA A 715 -11.89 -25.66 -16.13
N VAL A 716 -12.93 -25.53 -16.96
CA VAL A 716 -13.49 -26.65 -17.73
C VAL A 716 -13.73 -26.18 -19.16
N VAL A 717 -13.31 -26.99 -20.14
CA VAL A 717 -13.53 -26.74 -21.58
C VAL A 717 -14.32 -27.89 -22.18
N LEU A 718 -15.34 -27.57 -22.98
CA LEU A 718 -16.07 -28.51 -23.81
C LEU A 718 -15.49 -28.46 -25.22
N GLU A 719 -14.99 -29.57 -25.75
CA GLU A 719 -14.54 -29.70 -27.15
C GLU A 719 -15.59 -30.47 -27.97
N THR A 720 -15.79 -30.05 -29.22
CA THR A 720 -16.75 -30.68 -30.14
C THR A 720 -16.05 -31.43 -31.28
N LYS A 721 -16.73 -32.44 -31.84
CA LYS A 721 -16.26 -33.19 -33.03
C LYS A 721 -16.06 -32.26 -34.22
N GLU A 722 -16.80 -31.16 -34.26
CA GLU A 722 -16.80 -30.15 -35.30
C GLU A 722 -15.64 -29.14 -35.17
N GLY A 723 -14.81 -29.25 -34.12
CA GLY A 723 -13.60 -28.43 -33.94
C GLY A 723 -13.79 -27.13 -33.16
N ALA A 724 -14.98 -26.92 -32.58
CA ALA A 724 -15.23 -25.81 -31.67
C ALA A 724 -14.91 -26.20 -30.22
N SER A 725 -14.62 -25.19 -29.39
CA SER A 725 -14.40 -25.40 -27.96
C SER A 725 -14.95 -24.24 -27.14
N TYR A 726 -15.45 -24.54 -25.94
CA TYR A 726 -16.21 -23.61 -25.11
C TYR A 726 -15.74 -23.65 -23.66
N GLY A 727 -15.30 -22.50 -23.14
CA GLY A 727 -14.84 -22.36 -21.76
C GLY A 727 -16.01 -22.19 -20.79
N LEU A 728 -15.94 -22.84 -19.63
CA LEU A 728 -16.99 -22.78 -18.61
C LEU A 728 -16.56 -21.92 -17.43
N ARG A 729 -17.53 -21.23 -16.81
CA ARG A 729 -17.29 -20.37 -15.64
C ARG A 729 -17.88 -20.97 -14.36
N HIS A 730 -17.24 -20.72 -13.23
CA HIS A 730 -17.76 -21.10 -11.92
C HIS A 730 -19.09 -20.40 -11.60
N LEU A 731 -20.00 -21.09 -10.91
CA LEU A 731 -21.37 -20.66 -10.57
C LEU A 731 -22.31 -20.32 -11.73
N GLU A 732 -21.82 -19.98 -12.91
CA GLU A 732 -22.69 -19.91 -14.09
C GLU A 732 -22.85 -21.31 -14.67
N ASN A 733 -21.73 -21.96 -14.96
CA ASN A 733 -21.70 -23.21 -15.71
C ASN A 733 -21.28 -24.39 -14.84
N VAL A 734 -20.22 -24.25 -14.05
CA VAL A 734 -19.67 -25.34 -13.24
C VAL A 734 -20.31 -25.35 -11.85
N TRP A 735 -21.09 -26.39 -11.57
CA TRP A 735 -21.78 -26.59 -10.30
C TRP A 735 -21.34 -27.90 -9.65
N ARG A 736 -20.89 -27.82 -8.39
CA ARG A 736 -20.45 -29.00 -7.60
C ARG A 736 -19.44 -29.88 -8.35
N VAL A 737 -18.61 -29.28 -9.21
CA VAL A 737 -17.62 -29.93 -10.08
C VAL A 737 -18.19 -30.88 -11.16
N SER A 738 -19.27 -31.59 -10.87
CA SER A 738 -19.86 -32.68 -11.68
C SER A 738 -21.11 -32.29 -12.47
N LYS A 739 -21.66 -31.08 -12.26
CA LYS A 739 -22.85 -30.60 -12.97
C LYS A 739 -22.47 -29.39 -13.79
N LEU A 740 -22.42 -29.54 -15.10
CA LEU A 740 -22.08 -28.47 -16.03
C LEU A 740 -23.38 -28.00 -16.70
N ALA A 741 -23.65 -26.70 -16.74
CA ALA A 741 -24.83 -26.15 -17.41
C ALA A 741 -24.42 -24.98 -18.30
N PHE A 742 -25.12 -24.78 -19.41
CA PHE A 742 -24.87 -23.64 -20.29
C PHE A 742 -26.15 -23.16 -20.95
N CYS A 743 -26.19 -21.86 -21.24
CA CYS A 743 -27.31 -21.19 -21.88
C CYS A 743 -26.90 -20.80 -23.30
N THR A 744 -27.81 -20.95 -24.24
CA THR A 744 -27.58 -20.74 -25.68
C THR A 744 -28.46 -19.62 -26.26
N GLY A 745 -29.25 -18.97 -25.40
CA GLY A 745 -30.07 -17.79 -25.72
C GLY A 745 -31.56 -17.96 -25.41
N TYR A 746 -32.00 -19.17 -25.05
CA TYR A 746 -33.40 -19.42 -24.65
C TYR A 746 -33.63 -19.15 -23.17
N THR A 747 -32.64 -19.47 -22.34
CA THR A 747 -32.57 -19.05 -20.94
C THR A 747 -31.71 -17.79 -20.86
N THR A 748 -32.30 -16.66 -20.48
CA THR A 748 -31.59 -15.37 -20.34
C THR A 748 -31.13 -15.10 -18.91
N SER A 749 -31.74 -15.75 -17.92
CA SER A 749 -31.32 -15.68 -16.52
C SER A 749 -31.58 -16.99 -15.77
N VAL A 750 -30.72 -17.30 -14.80
CA VAL A 750 -30.84 -18.45 -13.89
C VAL A 750 -30.77 -17.92 -12.47
N HIS A 751 -31.79 -18.21 -11.65
CA HIS A 751 -31.88 -17.71 -10.27
C HIS A 751 -31.68 -16.17 -10.14
N ASN A 752 -32.24 -15.40 -11.09
CA ASN A 752 -32.10 -13.95 -11.21
C ASN A 752 -30.68 -13.44 -11.56
N CYS A 753 -29.76 -14.32 -11.96
CA CYS A 753 -28.48 -13.96 -12.56
C CYS A 753 -28.60 -13.96 -14.08
N PRO A 754 -28.23 -12.87 -14.77
CA PRO A 754 -28.06 -12.89 -16.22
C PRO A 754 -27.09 -13.99 -16.66
N THR A 755 -27.30 -14.52 -17.87
CA THR A 755 -26.45 -15.59 -18.43
C THR A 755 -25.66 -15.08 -19.64
N SER A 756 -24.44 -15.59 -19.79
CA SER A 756 -23.49 -15.26 -20.86
C SER A 756 -23.71 -16.16 -22.07
N SER A 757 -24.94 -16.17 -22.58
CA SER A 757 -25.41 -17.20 -23.52
C SER A 757 -24.83 -17.14 -24.93
N GLU A 758 -24.34 -15.97 -25.36
CA GLU A 758 -23.78 -15.80 -26.71
C GLU A 758 -22.53 -16.68 -26.92
N HIS A 759 -21.75 -16.93 -25.86
CA HIS A 759 -20.57 -17.80 -25.94
C HIS A 759 -20.95 -19.24 -26.34
N TYR A 760 -22.08 -19.78 -25.86
CA TYR A 760 -22.44 -21.18 -26.13
C TYR A 760 -23.42 -21.35 -27.29
N LYS A 761 -24.00 -20.28 -27.83
CA LYS A 761 -25.08 -20.33 -28.83
C LYS A 761 -24.79 -21.23 -30.04
N ALA A 762 -23.55 -21.21 -30.54
CA ALA A 762 -23.15 -22.00 -31.70
C ALA A 762 -23.02 -23.51 -31.42
N ILE A 763 -23.05 -23.95 -30.15
CA ILE A 763 -22.87 -25.37 -29.78
C ILE A 763 -24.09 -26.23 -30.14
N MET A 764 -25.27 -25.63 -30.36
CA MET A 764 -26.46 -26.36 -30.77
C MET A 764 -26.26 -27.02 -32.14
N GLY A 765 -26.59 -28.30 -32.25
CA GLY A 765 -26.36 -29.12 -33.44
C GLY A 765 -24.95 -29.70 -33.55
N GLN A 766 -24.06 -29.42 -32.59
CA GLN A 766 -22.72 -30.01 -32.52
C GLN A 766 -22.67 -31.18 -31.53
N THR A 767 -21.60 -31.96 -31.60
CA THR A 767 -21.39 -33.12 -30.72
C THR A 767 -20.19 -32.88 -29.82
N ILE A 768 -20.41 -32.77 -28.51
CA ILE A 768 -19.33 -32.69 -27.52
C ILE A 768 -18.68 -34.08 -27.43
N ASN A 769 -17.41 -34.18 -27.85
CA ASN A 769 -16.64 -35.42 -27.79
C ASN A 769 -15.65 -35.47 -26.64
N LYS A 770 -15.32 -34.33 -26.03
CA LYS A 770 -14.38 -34.29 -24.92
C LYS A 770 -14.71 -33.17 -23.95
N ILE A 771 -14.54 -33.47 -22.66
CA ILE A 771 -14.61 -32.49 -21.58
C ILE A 771 -13.23 -32.44 -20.93
N VAL A 772 -12.60 -31.27 -20.92
CA VAL A 772 -11.26 -31.05 -20.36
C VAL A 772 -11.40 -30.31 -19.03
N TYR A 773 -10.91 -30.91 -17.96
CA TYR A 773 -10.82 -30.31 -16.63
C TYR A 773 -9.39 -29.88 -16.35
N TYR A 774 -9.21 -28.62 -15.98
CA TYR A 774 -7.96 -28.08 -15.45
C TYR A 774 -8.09 -28.01 -13.93
N THR A 775 -7.31 -28.78 -13.18
CA THR A 775 -7.45 -28.89 -11.71
C THR A 775 -6.10 -28.76 -11.02
N GLU A 776 -6.12 -28.61 -9.69
CA GLU A 776 -4.90 -28.58 -8.86
C GLU A 776 -4.04 -29.85 -8.99
N ASN A 777 -4.64 -30.97 -9.40
CA ASN A 777 -3.98 -32.26 -9.53
C ASN A 777 -3.55 -32.58 -10.97
N GLY A 778 -3.86 -31.72 -11.95
CA GLY A 778 -3.49 -31.94 -13.35
C GLY A 778 -4.56 -31.53 -14.36
N ILE A 779 -4.28 -31.84 -15.63
CA ILE A 779 -5.22 -31.67 -16.73
C ILE A 779 -5.85 -33.03 -17.05
N PHE A 780 -7.15 -33.14 -16.85
CA PHE A 780 -7.90 -34.39 -17.06
C PHE A 780 -8.85 -34.26 -18.25
N THR A 781 -9.01 -35.34 -19.01
CA THR A 781 -9.94 -35.40 -20.14
C THR A 781 -10.95 -36.52 -19.96
N ILE A 782 -12.20 -36.24 -20.30
CA ILE A 782 -13.31 -37.20 -20.27
C ILE A 782 -13.81 -37.32 -21.70
N ASP A 783 -13.70 -38.51 -22.27
CA ASP A 783 -14.27 -38.80 -23.58
C ASP A 783 -15.80 -38.86 -23.48
N ALA A 784 -16.46 -38.26 -24.47
CA ALA A 784 -17.90 -38.10 -24.52
C ALA A 784 -18.42 -38.35 -25.93
N ASP A 785 -19.74 -38.52 -26.06
CA ASP A 785 -20.43 -38.50 -27.35
C ASP A 785 -21.81 -37.86 -27.17
N LEU A 786 -21.80 -36.58 -26.81
CA LEU A 786 -22.99 -35.85 -26.39
C LEU A 786 -23.43 -34.88 -27.48
N TYR A 787 -24.39 -35.31 -28.30
CA TYR A 787 -25.05 -34.43 -29.26
C TYR A 787 -25.89 -33.38 -28.54
N VAL A 788 -25.66 -32.09 -28.84
CA VAL A 788 -26.45 -30.98 -28.27
C VAL A 788 -27.63 -30.69 -29.20
N PRO A 789 -28.87 -31.09 -28.83
CA PRO A 789 -30.00 -30.98 -29.75
C PRO A 789 -30.40 -29.53 -29.98
N ILE A 790 -30.89 -29.21 -31.18
CA ILE A 790 -31.24 -27.84 -31.57
C ILE A 790 -32.56 -27.43 -30.89
N LYS A 791 -32.56 -26.33 -30.13
CA LYS A 791 -33.80 -25.71 -29.63
C LYS A 791 -34.45 -24.89 -30.74
N THR A 792 -35.77 -25.01 -30.87
CA THR A 792 -36.53 -24.39 -31.98
C THR A 792 -37.15 -23.05 -31.60
N GLY A 793 -37.30 -22.77 -30.30
CA GLY A 793 -38.06 -21.63 -29.79
C GLY A 793 -39.58 -21.81 -29.83
N VAL A 794 -40.08 -22.92 -30.39
CA VAL A 794 -41.50 -23.25 -30.37
C VAL A 794 -41.90 -23.60 -28.94
N THR A 795 -42.93 -22.95 -28.44
CA THR A 795 -43.54 -23.27 -27.13
C THR A 795 -44.86 -24.01 -27.33
N ALA A 796 -45.24 -24.79 -26.32
CA ALA A 796 -46.52 -25.48 -26.29
C ALA A 796 -47.31 -25.04 -25.05
N SER A 797 -48.62 -24.89 -25.20
CA SER A 797 -49.57 -24.74 -24.09
C SER A 797 -50.65 -25.82 -24.22
N VAL A 798 -51.16 -26.29 -23.08
CA VAL A 798 -52.19 -27.33 -23.00
C VAL A 798 -53.27 -26.83 -22.06
N GLU A 799 -54.53 -26.96 -22.46
CA GLU A 799 -55.68 -26.59 -21.64
C GLU A 799 -55.80 -27.51 -20.41
N GLU A 800 -56.49 -27.02 -19.37
CA GLU A 800 -56.77 -27.81 -18.17
C GLU A 800 -57.72 -28.97 -18.50
N GLY A 801 -57.44 -30.14 -17.95
CA GLY A 801 -58.25 -31.34 -18.15
C GLY A 801 -59.06 -31.73 -16.93
N ARG A 802 -60.01 -32.64 -17.13
CA ARG A 802 -60.88 -33.22 -16.09
C ARG A 802 -60.44 -34.64 -15.73
N PRO A 803 -60.63 -35.10 -14.47
CA PRO A 803 -60.33 -36.47 -14.08
C PRO A 803 -61.14 -37.51 -14.86
N GLY A 804 -60.56 -38.70 -15.05
CA GLY A 804 -61.14 -39.79 -15.84
C GLY A 804 -60.68 -39.77 -17.30
N ASP A 805 -61.54 -40.23 -18.20
CA ASP A 805 -61.30 -40.17 -19.65
C ASP A 805 -61.65 -38.76 -20.15
N GLY A 806 -60.78 -38.17 -20.96
CA GLY A 806 -60.98 -36.80 -21.42
C GLY A 806 -60.10 -36.41 -22.60
N SER A 807 -60.27 -35.18 -23.05
CA SER A 807 -59.47 -34.59 -24.10
C SER A 807 -59.24 -33.12 -23.82
N VAL A 808 -58.02 -32.65 -24.03
CA VAL A 808 -57.61 -31.24 -23.90
C VAL A 808 -57.00 -30.76 -25.19
N LYS A 809 -57.23 -29.49 -25.52
CA LYS A 809 -56.56 -28.87 -26.66
C LYS A 809 -55.13 -28.52 -26.26
N TYR A 810 -54.18 -28.71 -27.18
CA TYR A 810 -52.86 -28.12 -27.07
C TYR A 810 -52.62 -27.16 -28.23
N THR A 811 -51.86 -26.10 -27.97
CA THR A 811 -51.51 -25.07 -28.95
C THR A 811 -50.00 -24.96 -29.02
N LEU A 812 -49.46 -24.87 -30.24
CA LEU A 812 -48.05 -24.52 -30.47
C LEU A 812 -47.97 -23.06 -30.86
N GLU A 813 -47.09 -22.30 -30.22
CA GLU A 813 -46.73 -20.96 -30.65
C GLU A 813 -45.46 -21.05 -31.50
N GLY A 814 -45.63 -20.92 -32.81
CA GLY A 814 -44.58 -21.12 -33.81
C GLY A 814 -44.77 -22.42 -34.61
N GLN A 815 -44.01 -22.56 -35.70
CA GLN A 815 -44.04 -23.73 -36.56
C GLN A 815 -42.82 -24.63 -36.25
N LEU A 816 -43.07 -25.93 -36.06
CA LEU A 816 -41.97 -26.89 -35.93
C LEU A 816 -41.12 -26.93 -37.21
N PRO A 817 -39.78 -27.00 -37.12
CA PRO A 817 -38.91 -26.98 -38.29
C PRO A 817 -39.14 -28.12 -39.28
N GLU A 818 -38.80 -27.88 -40.54
CA GLU A 818 -38.78 -28.91 -41.60
C GLU A 818 -37.77 -30.01 -41.24
N GLY A 819 -38.26 -31.18 -40.83
CA GLY A 819 -37.45 -32.31 -40.36
C GLY A 819 -37.76 -32.79 -38.94
N PHE A 820 -38.48 -32.00 -38.13
CA PHE A 820 -38.93 -32.42 -36.80
C PHE A 820 -40.01 -33.51 -36.91
N GLN A 821 -39.77 -34.70 -36.34
CA GLN A 821 -40.68 -35.85 -36.37
C GLN A 821 -41.37 -36.02 -35.00
N PRO A 822 -42.55 -35.39 -34.77
CA PRO A 822 -43.12 -35.29 -33.44
C PRO A 822 -43.63 -36.62 -32.88
N VAL A 823 -43.20 -36.95 -31.67
CA VAL A 823 -43.67 -38.05 -30.83
C VAL A 823 -44.23 -37.46 -29.55
N TYR A 824 -45.49 -37.73 -29.26
CA TYR A 824 -46.21 -37.17 -28.11
C TYR A 824 -46.22 -38.16 -26.96
N SER A 825 -45.91 -37.69 -25.76
CA SER A 825 -45.97 -38.49 -24.54
C SER A 825 -46.38 -37.62 -23.35
N VAL A 826 -47.04 -38.22 -22.37
CA VAL A 826 -47.26 -37.65 -21.04
C VAL A 826 -46.83 -38.71 -20.04
N GLU A 827 -45.91 -38.37 -19.15
CA GLU A 827 -45.41 -39.33 -18.16
C GLU A 827 -46.56 -39.85 -17.30
N SER A 828 -46.64 -41.18 -17.12
CA SER A 828 -47.68 -41.86 -16.33
C SER A 828 -49.13 -41.64 -16.82
N LEU A 829 -49.34 -41.23 -18.07
CA LEU A 829 -50.67 -41.08 -18.67
C LEU A 829 -50.67 -41.57 -20.12
N ASP A 830 -51.57 -42.51 -20.43
CA ASP A 830 -51.77 -42.97 -21.81
C ASP A 830 -52.46 -41.87 -22.62
N VAL A 831 -51.78 -41.37 -23.65
CA VAL A 831 -52.25 -40.25 -24.49
C VAL A 831 -52.23 -40.58 -25.97
N GLU A 832 -53.22 -40.06 -26.69
CA GLU A 832 -53.30 -40.08 -28.15
C GLU A 832 -53.52 -38.65 -28.66
N VAL A 833 -52.74 -38.24 -29.67
CA VAL A 833 -52.81 -36.88 -30.21
C VAL A 833 -53.33 -36.91 -31.65
N LYS A 834 -54.41 -36.17 -31.92
CA LYS A 834 -54.98 -36.02 -33.26
C LYS A 834 -55.50 -34.61 -33.47
N GLU A 835 -55.14 -33.98 -34.58
CA GLU A 835 -55.67 -32.66 -35.01
C GLU A 835 -55.61 -31.56 -33.93
N GLY A 836 -54.53 -31.50 -33.13
CA GLY A 836 -54.37 -30.48 -32.08
C GLY A 836 -55.08 -30.79 -30.76
N VAL A 837 -55.61 -32.00 -30.61
CA VAL A 837 -56.28 -32.49 -29.40
C VAL A 837 -55.50 -33.64 -28.80
N LEU A 838 -55.16 -33.52 -27.51
CA LEU A 838 -54.57 -34.56 -26.69
C LEU A 838 -55.69 -35.28 -25.93
N THR A 839 -55.92 -36.55 -26.26
CA THR A 839 -56.90 -37.41 -25.60
C THR A 839 -56.18 -38.30 -24.59
N TYR A 840 -56.73 -38.46 -23.39
CA TYR A 840 -56.17 -39.26 -22.32
C TYR A 840 -57.22 -40.16 -21.66
N LYS A 841 -56.77 -41.23 -21.00
CA LYS A 841 -57.63 -42.16 -20.26
C LYS A 841 -57.28 -42.23 -18.79
N ASN A 842 -58.29 -42.39 -17.95
CA ASN A 842 -58.17 -42.60 -16.50
C ASN A 842 -57.23 -41.61 -15.79
N ALA A 843 -57.23 -40.34 -16.19
CA ALA A 843 -56.38 -39.34 -15.56
C ALA A 843 -56.81 -39.09 -14.11
N ALA A 844 -55.86 -39.13 -13.18
CA ALA A 844 -56.07 -38.72 -11.79
C ALA A 844 -55.92 -37.20 -11.67
N GLU A 845 -56.41 -36.62 -10.57
CA GLU A 845 -56.08 -35.23 -10.27
C GLU A 845 -54.58 -35.07 -10.06
N GLY A 846 -53.97 -34.06 -10.70
CA GLY A 846 -52.54 -33.86 -10.63
C GLY A 846 -51.97 -33.05 -11.79
N LYS A 847 -50.66 -32.80 -11.71
CA LYS A 847 -49.89 -32.08 -12.74
C LYS A 847 -49.27 -33.07 -13.71
N TYR A 848 -49.43 -32.79 -14.99
CA TYR A 848 -48.93 -33.59 -16.09
C TYR A 848 -48.09 -32.72 -17.03
N THR A 849 -47.15 -33.35 -17.72
CA THR A 849 -46.30 -32.66 -18.70
C THR A 849 -46.42 -33.38 -20.05
N LEU A 850 -46.98 -32.68 -21.04
CA LEU A 850 -46.88 -33.08 -22.43
C LEU A 850 -45.45 -32.87 -22.90
N THR A 851 -44.83 -33.92 -23.43
CA THR A 851 -43.53 -33.90 -24.09
C THR A 851 -43.70 -34.26 -25.56
N ILE A 852 -43.30 -33.34 -26.44
CA ILE A 852 -43.28 -33.50 -27.89
C ILE A 852 -41.82 -33.67 -28.29
N SER A 853 -41.38 -34.92 -28.43
CA SER A 853 -40.01 -35.26 -28.80
C SER A 853 -39.85 -35.37 -30.31
N ASP A 854 -38.62 -35.20 -30.80
CA ASP A 854 -38.27 -35.46 -32.20
C ASP A 854 -37.68 -36.88 -32.35
N ALA A 855 -38.32 -37.73 -33.15
CA ALA A 855 -37.85 -39.10 -33.38
C ALA A 855 -36.47 -39.17 -34.07
N SER A 856 -36.05 -38.09 -34.76
CA SER A 856 -34.74 -38.04 -35.41
C SER A 856 -33.59 -37.77 -34.43
N GLY A 857 -33.90 -37.28 -33.22
CA GLY A 857 -32.91 -36.91 -32.20
C GLY A 857 -32.18 -35.60 -32.46
N VAL A 858 -32.52 -34.86 -33.53
CA VAL A 858 -31.85 -33.62 -33.95
C VAL A 858 -32.30 -32.42 -33.10
N TYR A 859 -33.59 -32.36 -32.76
CA TYR A 859 -34.19 -31.23 -32.07
C TYR A 859 -34.53 -31.54 -30.62
N ALA A 860 -34.43 -30.52 -29.76
CA ALA A 860 -34.81 -30.64 -28.35
C ALA A 860 -36.34 -30.80 -28.22
N PRO A 861 -36.83 -31.60 -27.25
CA PRO A 861 -38.26 -31.78 -27.03
C PRO A 861 -38.94 -30.47 -26.61
N VAL A 862 -40.17 -30.28 -27.07
CA VAL A 862 -41.05 -29.19 -26.62
C VAL A 862 -41.95 -29.72 -25.52
N THR A 863 -41.97 -29.05 -24.36
CA THR A 863 -42.77 -29.49 -23.21
C THR A 863 -43.82 -28.47 -22.79
N ALA A 864 -45.00 -28.92 -22.37
CA ALA A 864 -46.05 -28.09 -21.79
C ALA A 864 -46.65 -28.74 -20.53
N ASN A 865 -46.72 -27.99 -19.43
CA ASN A 865 -47.37 -28.45 -18.22
C ASN A 865 -48.87 -28.15 -18.28
N PHE A 866 -49.69 -29.09 -17.82
CA PHE A 866 -51.12 -28.92 -17.60
C PHE A 866 -51.57 -29.62 -16.33
N GLU A 867 -52.76 -29.26 -15.86
CA GLU A 867 -53.34 -29.83 -14.65
C GLU A 867 -54.64 -30.53 -14.98
N ILE A 868 -54.80 -31.71 -14.40
CA ILE A 868 -56.08 -32.41 -14.30
C ILE A 868 -56.67 -32.06 -12.94
N LYS A 869 -57.80 -31.36 -12.91
CA LYS A 869 -58.45 -30.95 -11.66
C LYS A 869 -59.97 -30.98 -11.75
N ASN A 870 -60.64 -31.26 -10.64
CA ASN A 870 -62.09 -31.15 -10.53
C ASN A 870 -62.50 -29.72 -10.15
N SER A 871 -62.39 -28.80 -11.11
CA SER A 871 -62.62 -27.36 -10.89
C SER A 871 -64.04 -27.00 -10.42
N ASP A 872 -65.04 -27.84 -10.70
CA ASP A 872 -66.44 -27.50 -10.40
C ASP A 872 -66.74 -27.61 -8.88
N ALA A 873 -66.08 -28.51 -8.15
CA ALA A 873 -66.22 -28.64 -6.70
C ALA A 873 -65.55 -27.49 -5.94
N GLU A 874 -64.38 -27.04 -6.42
CA GLU A 874 -63.68 -25.89 -5.83
C GLU A 874 -64.44 -24.58 -6.02
N ILE A 875 -65.15 -24.41 -7.15
CA ILE A 875 -65.95 -23.21 -7.42
C ILE A 875 -67.25 -23.19 -6.60
N ALA A 876 -67.84 -24.35 -6.30
CA ALA A 876 -69.03 -24.45 -5.45
C ALA A 876 -68.73 -24.24 -3.94
N ALA A 877 -67.55 -24.64 -3.47
CA ALA A 877 -67.20 -24.61 -2.04
C ALA A 877 -67.28 -23.21 -1.37
N PRO A 878 -66.83 -22.10 -1.98
CA PRO A 878 -67.01 -20.76 -1.44
C PRO A 878 -68.47 -20.36 -1.29
N VAL A 879 -69.34 -20.78 -2.22
CA VAL A 879 -70.78 -20.48 -2.16
C VAL A 879 -71.43 -21.22 -1.00
N ILE A 880 -71.06 -22.49 -0.77
CA ILE A 880 -71.51 -23.27 0.40
C ILE A 880 -71.14 -22.54 1.70
N ALA A 881 -69.88 -22.11 1.82
CA ALA A 881 -69.42 -21.39 3.02
C ALA A 881 -70.16 -20.05 3.24
N GLN A 882 -70.47 -19.31 2.17
CA GLN A 882 -71.25 -18.06 2.27
C GLN A 882 -72.67 -18.31 2.75
N ILE A 883 -73.31 -19.39 2.30
CA ILE A 883 -74.66 -19.78 2.73
C ILE A 883 -74.65 -20.16 4.22
N ASP A 884 -73.66 -20.93 4.68
CA ASP A 884 -73.54 -21.31 6.10
C ASP A 884 -73.31 -20.08 7.00
N ALA A 885 -72.57 -19.09 6.52
CA ALA A 885 -72.25 -17.87 7.25
C ALA A 885 -73.46 -16.92 7.50
N ILE A 886 -74.62 -17.19 6.89
CA ILE A 886 -75.86 -16.45 7.13
C ILE A 886 -76.31 -16.64 8.59
N GLY A 887 -76.21 -17.85 9.13
CA GLY A 887 -76.60 -18.20 10.49
C GLY A 887 -78.06 -17.86 10.82
N THR A 888 -78.34 -17.54 12.09
CA THR A 888 -79.68 -17.12 12.53
C THR A 888 -80.08 -15.80 11.86
N VAL A 889 -81.22 -15.81 11.16
CA VAL A 889 -81.70 -14.63 10.44
C VAL A 889 -82.19 -13.56 11.40
N THR A 890 -81.64 -12.36 11.22
CA THR A 890 -82.06 -11.14 11.93
C THR A 890 -82.27 -10.02 10.92
N THR A 891 -82.76 -8.87 11.36
CA THR A 891 -82.89 -7.66 10.53
C THR A 891 -81.57 -7.17 9.91
N GLY A 892 -80.42 -7.58 10.47
CA GLY A 892 -79.09 -7.28 9.91
C GLY A 892 -78.56 -8.32 8.89
N SER A 893 -79.29 -9.40 8.61
CA SER A 893 -78.81 -10.49 7.74
C SER A 893 -78.90 -10.19 6.24
N GLU A 894 -79.45 -9.04 5.84
CA GLU A 894 -79.75 -8.71 4.44
C GLU A 894 -78.54 -8.82 3.51
N ALA A 895 -77.41 -8.22 3.90
CA ALA A 895 -76.22 -8.18 3.08
C ALA A 895 -75.64 -9.58 2.83
N LYS A 896 -75.64 -10.43 3.87
CA LYS A 896 -75.16 -11.81 3.78
C LYS A 896 -76.04 -12.66 2.87
N ILE A 897 -77.36 -12.53 3.01
CA ILE A 897 -78.34 -13.26 2.19
C ILE A 897 -78.22 -12.85 0.72
N LYS A 898 -78.14 -11.54 0.42
CA LYS A 898 -77.97 -11.06 -0.97
C LYS A 898 -76.64 -11.48 -1.59
N ALA A 899 -75.55 -11.46 -0.83
CA ALA A 899 -74.24 -11.90 -1.31
C ALA A 899 -74.25 -13.40 -1.65
N ALA A 900 -74.77 -14.24 -0.76
CA ALA A 900 -74.88 -15.67 -0.98
C ALA A 900 -75.78 -16.00 -2.19
N ARG A 901 -76.88 -15.28 -2.38
CA ARG A 901 -77.74 -15.39 -3.57
C ARG A 901 -77.01 -15.04 -4.87
N ALA A 902 -76.35 -13.89 -4.91
CA ALA A 902 -75.60 -13.47 -6.10
C ALA A 902 -74.48 -14.45 -6.45
N ALA A 903 -73.77 -14.97 -5.44
CA ALA A 903 -72.72 -15.97 -5.62
C ALA A 903 -73.26 -17.30 -6.14
N TYR A 904 -74.42 -17.76 -5.63
CA TYR A 904 -75.08 -18.96 -6.12
C TYR A 904 -75.57 -18.81 -7.56
N ASP A 905 -76.18 -17.67 -7.92
CA ASP A 905 -76.74 -17.46 -9.25
C ASP A 905 -75.66 -17.43 -10.35
N ALA A 906 -74.45 -16.99 -10.00
CA ALA A 906 -73.28 -16.93 -10.89
C ALA A 906 -72.68 -18.30 -11.25
N LEU A 907 -73.04 -19.38 -10.53
CA LEU A 907 -72.57 -20.73 -10.80
C LEU A 907 -73.20 -21.33 -12.07
N THR A 908 -72.46 -22.19 -12.77
CA THR A 908 -73.01 -23.02 -13.86
C THR A 908 -73.95 -24.11 -13.31
N ASP A 909 -74.76 -24.74 -14.16
CA ASP A 909 -75.70 -25.78 -13.71
C ASP A 909 -75.00 -26.96 -13.03
N ALA A 910 -73.86 -27.41 -13.57
CA ALA A 910 -73.05 -28.47 -12.96
C ALA A 910 -72.45 -28.06 -11.59
N GLN A 911 -72.09 -26.79 -11.42
CA GLN A 911 -71.58 -26.26 -10.14
C GLN A 911 -72.71 -26.04 -9.11
N LYS A 912 -73.91 -25.66 -9.57
CA LYS A 912 -75.09 -25.49 -8.72
C LYS A 912 -75.52 -26.81 -8.07
N GLU A 913 -75.38 -27.94 -8.77
CA GLU A 913 -75.63 -29.27 -8.23
C GLU A 913 -74.70 -29.64 -7.06
N LEU A 914 -73.52 -29.03 -7.01
CA LEU A 914 -72.53 -29.27 -5.95
C LEU A 914 -72.77 -28.40 -4.69
N VAL A 915 -73.62 -27.38 -4.74
CA VAL A 915 -73.97 -26.55 -3.56
C VAL A 915 -75.00 -27.27 -2.68
N SER A 916 -74.49 -28.08 -1.77
CA SER A 916 -75.29 -28.98 -0.94
C SER A 916 -76.27 -28.29 0.03
N ASN A 917 -76.05 -27.03 0.39
CA ASN A 917 -76.82 -26.29 1.40
C ASN A 917 -77.75 -25.20 0.85
N TYR A 918 -78.06 -25.20 -0.46
CA TYR A 918 -78.91 -24.19 -1.10
C TYR A 918 -80.26 -23.93 -0.40
N LYS A 919 -80.85 -24.96 0.22
CA LYS A 919 -82.10 -24.84 0.97
C LYS A 919 -82.00 -23.85 2.14
N VAL A 920 -80.84 -23.75 2.79
CA VAL A 920 -80.58 -22.80 3.89
C VAL A 920 -80.72 -21.35 3.42
N LEU A 921 -80.22 -21.04 2.22
CA LEU A 921 -80.35 -19.70 1.62
C LEU A 921 -81.83 -19.35 1.37
N GLN A 922 -82.60 -20.28 0.79
CA GLN A 922 -84.03 -20.07 0.54
C GLN A 922 -84.82 -19.83 1.83
N ASP A 923 -84.53 -20.61 2.87
CA ASP A 923 -85.20 -20.48 4.16
C ASP A 923 -84.80 -19.17 4.85
N ALA A 924 -83.55 -18.73 4.68
CA ALA A 924 -83.09 -17.46 5.21
C ALA A 924 -83.75 -16.25 4.54
N GLU A 925 -83.93 -16.28 3.21
CA GLU A 925 -84.66 -15.25 2.44
C GLU A 925 -86.10 -15.11 2.94
N ALA A 926 -86.79 -16.23 3.16
CA ALA A 926 -88.15 -16.25 3.68
C ALA A 926 -88.25 -15.69 5.11
N ALA A 927 -87.34 -16.10 6.00
CA ALA A 927 -87.29 -15.63 7.38
C ALA A 927 -87.00 -14.11 7.46
N TYR A 928 -86.10 -13.60 6.63
CA TYR A 928 -85.75 -12.18 6.60
C TYR A 928 -86.93 -11.31 6.16
N LYS A 929 -87.66 -11.75 5.13
CA LYS A 929 -88.88 -11.08 4.67
C LYS A 929 -89.93 -10.99 5.77
N ASN A 930 -90.12 -12.04 6.57
CA ASN A 930 -91.08 -12.05 7.68
C ASN A 930 -90.68 -11.11 8.85
N LEU A 931 -89.38 -10.87 9.06
CA LEU A 931 -88.89 -9.95 10.09
C LEU A 931 -88.99 -8.47 9.71
N THR A 932 -89.00 -8.17 8.42
CA THR A 932 -88.89 -6.80 7.89
C THR A 932 -90.19 -6.27 7.30
N THR A 933 -91.22 -7.11 7.16
CA THR A 933 -92.52 -6.72 6.60
C THR A 933 -93.65 -6.98 7.60
N GLY A 934 -94.83 -6.40 7.33
CA GLY A 934 -96.01 -6.56 8.18
C GLY A 934 -95.81 -6.04 9.62
N VAL A 935 -96.65 -6.50 10.55
CA VAL A 935 -96.59 -6.05 11.95
C VAL A 935 -95.20 -6.25 12.58
N ASN A 936 -94.54 -7.37 12.26
CA ASN A 936 -93.19 -7.69 12.74
C ASN A 936 -92.15 -6.64 12.32
N GLY A 937 -92.18 -6.25 11.04
CA GLY A 937 -91.31 -5.21 10.50
C GLY A 937 -91.54 -3.85 11.16
N PHE A 938 -92.80 -3.49 11.41
CA PHE A 938 -93.11 -2.22 12.07
C PHE A 938 -92.59 -2.17 13.51
N VAL A 939 -92.77 -3.25 14.29
CA VAL A 939 -92.26 -3.31 15.68
C VAL A 939 -90.74 -3.25 15.70
N ASN A 940 -90.06 -4.04 14.86
CA ASN A 940 -88.59 -4.00 14.75
C ASN A 940 -88.09 -2.61 14.38
N ARG A 941 -88.76 -1.94 13.45
CA ARG A 941 -88.47 -0.57 13.06
C ARG A 941 -88.54 0.43 14.22
N LEU A 942 -89.48 0.27 15.17
CA LEU A 942 -89.56 1.12 16.35
C LEU A 942 -88.41 0.86 17.32
N TYR A 943 -88.12 -0.41 17.62
CA TYR A 943 -86.98 -0.78 18.46
C TYR A 943 -85.64 -0.29 17.89
N GLU A 944 -85.44 -0.42 16.58
CA GLU A 944 -84.19 -0.03 15.94
C GLU A 944 -84.07 1.48 15.81
N ASN A 945 -85.08 2.19 15.30
CA ASN A 945 -84.94 3.61 15.04
C ASN A 945 -85.14 4.48 16.28
N ILE A 946 -86.04 4.10 17.20
CA ILE A 946 -86.30 4.86 18.43
C ILE A 946 -85.34 4.37 19.53
N LEU A 947 -85.35 3.07 19.82
CA LEU A 947 -84.55 2.53 20.93
C LEU A 947 -83.12 2.16 20.54
N GLY A 948 -82.74 2.15 19.26
CA GLY A 948 -81.36 1.90 18.83
C GLY A 948 -80.87 0.49 19.14
N ARG A 949 -81.79 -0.46 19.37
CA ARG A 949 -81.47 -1.83 19.76
C ARG A 949 -82.44 -2.82 19.14
N LYS A 950 -82.08 -4.10 19.19
CA LYS A 950 -83.01 -5.19 18.86
C LYS A 950 -84.06 -5.33 19.97
N ALA A 951 -85.27 -5.71 19.56
CA ALA A 951 -86.33 -6.07 20.48
C ALA A 951 -85.91 -7.32 21.27
N ASP A 952 -86.15 -7.32 22.58
CA ASP A 952 -86.12 -8.55 23.35
C ASP A 952 -87.36 -9.41 22.97
N PRO A 953 -87.28 -10.75 23.05
CA PRO A 953 -88.34 -11.62 22.56
C PRO A 953 -89.72 -11.32 23.18
N ALA A 954 -89.77 -11.09 24.50
CA ALA A 954 -91.01 -10.84 25.22
C ALA A 954 -91.64 -9.49 24.84
N GLY A 955 -90.83 -8.43 24.78
CA GLY A 955 -91.26 -7.11 24.34
C GLY A 955 -91.73 -7.11 22.88
N PHE A 956 -90.98 -7.77 21.99
CA PHE A 956 -91.34 -7.93 20.58
C PHE A 956 -92.71 -8.59 20.42
N GLU A 957 -92.90 -9.76 21.03
CA GLU A 957 -94.16 -10.51 20.94
C GLU A 957 -95.34 -9.72 21.51
N SER A 958 -95.12 -9.00 22.63
CA SER A 958 -96.13 -8.15 23.24
C SER A 958 -96.61 -7.05 22.30
N TRP A 959 -95.68 -6.27 21.71
CA TRP A 959 -96.04 -5.19 20.78
C TRP A 959 -96.65 -5.71 19.47
N VAL A 960 -96.12 -6.81 18.93
CA VAL A 960 -96.71 -7.46 17.76
C VAL A 960 -98.15 -7.88 18.04
N LYS A 961 -98.42 -8.42 19.24
CA LYS A 961 -99.77 -8.81 19.65
C LYS A 961 -100.71 -7.60 19.78
N VAL A 962 -100.25 -6.51 20.41
CA VAL A 962 -101.03 -5.27 20.56
C VAL A 962 -101.51 -4.74 19.21
N LEU A 963 -100.61 -4.68 18.22
CA LEU A 963 -100.91 -4.17 16.88
C LEU A 963 -101.74 -5.16 16.04
N LYS A 964 -101.49 -6.48 16.13
CA LYS A 964 -102.28 -7.50 15.42
C LYS A 964 -103.72 -7.57 15.91
N GLU A 965 -103.92 -7.46 17.23
CA GLU A 965 -105.25 -7.44 17.83
C GLU A 965 -105.95 -6.07 17.70
N GLY A 966 -105.22 -5.06 17.22
CA GLY A 966 -105.73 -3.71 17.00
C GLY A 966 -106.13 -2.97 18.28
N ARG A 967 -105.51 -3.30 19.41
CA ARG A 967 -105.74 -2.62 20.70
C ARG A 967 -105.21 -1.20 20.70
N GLU A 968 -104.14 -0.96 19.95
CA GLU A 968 -103.56 0.34 19.66
C GLU A 968 -103.26 0.46 18.15
N GLY A 969 -103.18 1.68 17.64
CA GLY A 969 -102.65 1.98 16.32
C GLY A 969 -101.16 2.33 16.36
N GLY A 970 -100.58 2.55 15.19
CA GLY A 970 -99.19 2.96 15.04
C GLY A 970 -98.85 4.25 15.80
N SER A 971 -99.77 5.21 15.87
CA SER A 971 -99.58 6.53 16.50
C SER A 971 -99.38 6.39 18.00
N GLU A 972 -100.25 5.63 18.66
CA GLU A 972 -100.19 5.35 20.09
C GLU A 972 -98.95 4.51 20.42
N THR A 973 -98.64 3.50 19.61
CA THR A 973 -97.46 2.66 19.82
C THR A 973 -96.15 3.45 19.61
N VAL A 974 -96.07 4.33 18.61
CA VAL A 974 -94.92 5.25 18.44
C VAL A 974 -94.77 6.15 19.65
N ALA A 975 -95.86 6.74 20.13
CA ALA A 975 -95.84 7.58 21.33
C ALA A 975 -95.36 6.79 22.56
N ASN A 976 -95.81 5.55 22.74
CA ASN A 976 -95.36 4.67 23.82
C ASN A 976 -93.85 4.41 23.79
N PHE A 977 -93.24 4.26 22.62
CA PHE A 977 -91.79 4.11 22.48
C PHE A 977 -91.05 5.43 22.75
N VAL A 978 -91.54 6.53 22.17
CA VAL A 978 -90.91 7.86 22.26
C VAL A 978 -90.97 8.44 23.68
N PHE A 979 -92.07 8.24 24.40
CA PHE A 979 -92.24 8.71 25.78
C PHE A 979 -91.96 7.61 26.81
N SER A 980 -91.25 6.54 26.39
CA SER A 980 -90.76 5.53 27.32
C SER A 980 -89.61 6.09 28.14
N LYS A 981 -89.47 5.62 29.39
CA LYS A 981 -88.32 5.94 30.25
C LYS A 981 -86.98 5.61 29.57
N GLU A 982 -86.96 4.59 28.70
CA GLU A 982 -85.78 4.18 27.97
C GLU A 982 -85.36 5.24 26.95
N TYR A 983 -86.28 5.77 26.15
CA TYR A 983 -85.97 6.80 25.16
C TYR A 983 -85.69 8.15 25.83
N GLU A 984 -86.47 8.53 26.86
CA GLU A 984 -86.22 9.74 27.64
C GLU A 984 -84.82 9.72 28.29
N GLY A 985 -84.39 8.56 28.79
CA GLY A 985 -83.06 8.36 29.37
C GLY A 985 -81.90 8.62 28.41
N LYS A 986 -82.14 8.60 27.09
CA LYS A 986 -81.11 8.89 26.08
C LYS A 986 -80.71 10.36 26.00
N LYS A 987 -81.50 11.28 26.54
CA LYS A 987 -81.22 12.73 26.56
C LYS A 987 -80.84 13.31 25.19
N ILE A 988 -81.47 12.81 24.13
CA ILE A 988 -81.18 13.26 22.76
C ILE A 988 -81.58 14.72 22.55
N SER A 989 -80.88 15.41 21.65
CA SER A 989 -81.21 16.79 21.24
C SER A 989 -82.52 16.86 20.44
N ASP A 990 -83.10 18.05 20.33
CA ASP A 990 -84.33 18.25 19.53
C ASP A 990 -84.11 17.95 18.04
N LYS A 991 -82.91 18.25 17.52
CA LYS A 991 -82.53 17.91 16.13
C LYS A 991 -82.49 16.41 15.91
N GLU A 992 -81.86 15.67 16.81
CA GLU A 992 -81.81 14.20 16.74
C GLU A 992 -83.21 13.60 16.90
N PHE A 993 -84.01 14.15 17.82
CA PHE A 993 -85.38 13.74 18.04
C PHE A 993 -86.25 13.87 16.78
N VAL A 994 -86.28 15.07 16.15
CA VAL A 994 -87.05 15.30 14.91
C VAL A 994 -86.54 14.40 13.79
N THR A 995 -85.21 14.23 13.66
CA THR A 995 -84.61 13.33 12.67
C THR A 995 -85.07 11.88 12.87
N THR A 996 -85.13 11.40 14.11
CA THR A 996 -85.66 10.08 14.44
C THR A 996 -87.14 9.96 14.08
N MET A 997 -87.95 11.02 14.26
CA MET A 997 -89.36 11.02 13.86
C MET A 997 -89.51 10.89 12.34
N TYR A 998 -88.78 11.68 11.55
CA TYR A 998 -88.74 11.53 10.09
C TYR A 998 -88.34 10.11 9.67
N LYS A 999 -87.24 9.59 10.22
CA LYS A 999 -86.74 8.25 9.87
C LYS A 999 -87.72 7.16 10.24
N THR A 1000 -88.35 7.23 11.41
CA THR A 1000 -89.22 6.18 11.95
C THR A 1000 -90.63 6.24 11.39
N ILE A 1001 -91.21 7.44 11.31
CA ILE A 1001 -92.62 7.65 10.98
C ILE A 1001 -92.78 7.86 9.47
N LEU A 1002 -91.83 8.52 8.80
CA LEU A 1002 -91.95 8.82 7.36
C LEU A 1002 -91.04 7.94 6.48
N GLY A 1003 -90.09 7.21 7.08
CA GLY A 1003 -89.20 6.32 6.32
C GLY A 1003 -88.14 7.04 5.50
N ARG A 1004 -87.90 8.31 5.81
CA ARG A 1004 -86.94 9.16 5.10
C ARG A 1004 -86.20 10.07 6.07
N ASN A 1005 -85.08 10.62 5.63
CA ASN A 1005 -84.43 11.71 6.36
C ASN A 1005 -85.25 13.01 6.19
N PRO A 1006 -85.20 13.93 7.18
CA PRO A 1006 -85.74 15.27 6.98
C PRO A 1006 -85.02 15.98 5.84
N ASP A 1007 -85.76 16.77 5.07
CA ASP A 1007 -85.17 17.90 4.35
C ASP A 1007 -84.91 19.08 5.31
N GLN A 1008 -84.04 20.00 4.91
CA GLN A 1008 -83.58 21.07 5.79
C GLN A 1008 -84.74 22.01 6.21
N ALA A 1009 -85.63 22.37 5.28
CA ALA A 1009 -86.75 23.26 5.56
C ALA A 1009 -87.76 22.62 6.54
N GLY A 1010 -88.07 21.35 6.35
CA GLY A 1010 -88.92 20.57 7.24
C GLY A 1010 -88.31 20.36 8.62
N LEU A 1011 -86.99 20.18 8.71
CA LEU A 1011 -86.29 20.11 10.00
C LEU A 1011 -86.36 21.44 10.75
N ASP A 1012 -86.02 22.54 10.07
CA ASP A 1012 -85.99 23.88 10.65
C ASP A 1012 -87.38 24.33 11.11
N ALA A 1013 -88.43 23.97 10.35
CA ALA A 1013 -89.81 24.25 10.73
C ALA A 1013 -90.19 23.62 12.07
N TRP A 1014 -89.88 22.33 12.29
CA TRP A 1014 -90.18 21.66 13.56
C TRP A 1014 -89.30 22.14 14.72
N LEU A 1015 -88.03 22.41 14.46
CA LEU A 1015 -87.12 22.98 15.47
C LEU A 1015 -87.59 24.36 15.91
N GLY A 1016 -88.01 25.21 14.98
CA GLY A 1016 -88.58 26.52 15.30
C GLY A 1016 -89.86 26.42 16.14
N LYS A 1017 -90.68 25.36 15.97
CA LYS A 1017 -91.84 25.12 16.85
C LYS A 1017 -91.41 24.75 18.28
N LEU A 1018 -90.40 23.91 18.43
CA LEU A 1018 -89.85 23.54 19.74
C LEU A 1018 -89.21 24.76 20.44
N GLU A 1019 -88.45 25.58 19.72
CA GLU A 1019 -87.85 26.82 20.24
C GLU A 1019 -88.91 27.84 20.68
N ASN A 1020 -90.02 27.94 19.94
CA ASN A 1020 -91.17 28.76 20.32
C ASN A 1020 -92.01 28.16 21.45
N GLY A 1021 -91.64 26.99 21.96
CA GLY A 1021 -92.20 26.38 23.15
C GLY A 1021 -93.27 25.31 22.94
N MET A 1022 -93.44 24.82 21.72
CA MET A 1022 -94.21 23.59 21.50
C MET A 1022 -93.46 22.39 22.07
N THR A 1023 -94.17 21.38 22.57
CA THR A 1023 -93.51 20.19 23.14
C THR A 1023 -93.12 19.16 22.08
N ARG A 1024 -92.24 18.22 22.47
CA ARG A 1024 -92.00 16.99 21.70
C ARG A 1024 -93.29 16.18 21.48
N ARG A 1025 -94.28 16.30 22.37
CA ARG A 1025 -95.60 15.67 22.23
C ARG A 1025 -96.37 16.26 21.05
N TYR A 1026 -96.34 17.57 20.88
CA TYR A 1026 -96.89 18.25 19.70
C TYR A 1026 -96.23 17.75 18.42
N VAL A 1027 -94.89 17.63 18.42
CA VAL A 1027 -94.16 17.13 17.25
C VAL A 1027 -94.58 15.69 16.92
N VAL A 1028 -94.59 14.77 17.89
CA VAL A 1028 -95.05 13.37 17.65
C VAL A 1028 -96.46 13.34 17.08
N ALA A 1029 -97.39 14.12 17.64
CA ALA A 1029 -98.75 14.22 17.14
C ALA A 1029 -98.79 14.69 15.66
N GLY A 1030 -98.01 15.72 15.31
CA GLY A 1030 -97.94 16.22 13.94
C GLY A 1030 -97.43 15.17 12.94
N PHE A 1031 -96.41 14.41 13.31
CA PHE A 1031 -95.89 13.32 12.48
C PHE A 1031 -96.85 12.14 12.37
N THR A 1032 -97.38 11.66 13.49
CA THR A 1032 -98.22 10.46 13.56
C THR A 1032 -99.63 10.69 13.01
N ASN A 1033 -100.14 11.92 13.01
CA ASN A 1033 -101.44 12.23 12.38
C ASN A 1033 -101.31 12.59 10.89
N SER A 1034 -100.12 12.50 10.31
CA SER A 1034 -99.89 12.80 8.89
C SER A 1034 -100.41 11.70 7.96
N GLN A 1035 -100.78 12.09 6.73
CA GLN A 1035 -101.15 11.13 5.68
C GLN A 1035 -99.99 10.21 5.29
N GLU A 1036 -98.74 10.68 5.39
CA GLU A 1036 -97.55 9.87 5.12
C GLU A 1036 -97.42 8.74 6.14
N PHE A 1037 -97.64 9.01 7.43
CA PHE A 1037 -97.62 7.95 8.45
C PHE A 1037 -98.76 6.95 8.26
N ALA A 1038 -99.95 7.41 7.88
CA ALA A 1038 -101.07 6.52 7.57
C ALA A 1038 -100.73 5.56 6.43
N LYS A 1039 -100.03 6.03 5.39
CA LYS A 1039 -99.52 5.19 4.30
C LYS A 1039 -98.45 4.21 4.77
N LEU A 1040 -97.54 4.64 5.66
CA LEU A 1040 -96.54 3.75 6.26
C LEU A 1040 -97.21 2.64 7.08
N CYS A 1041 -98.18 2.98 7.93
CA CYS A 1041 -98.93 2.00 8.71
C CYS A 1041 -99.65 0.99 7.79
N ALA A 1042 -100.26 1.46 6.70
CA ALA A 1042 -100.91 0.60 5.72
C ALA A 1042 -99.93 -0.37 5.03
N SER A 1043 -98.69 0.06 4.74
CA SER A 1043 -97.68 -0.83 4.13
C SER A 1043 -97.23 -1.95 5.08
N TYR A 1044 -97.32 -1.73 6.39
CA TYR A 1044 -97.12 -2.77 7.41
C TYR A 1044 -98.41 -3.50 7.82
N GLY A 1045 -99.56 -3.18 7.21
CA GLY A 1045 -100.84 -3.82 7.50
C GLY A 1045 -101.42 -3.50 8.89
N ILE A 1046 -101.08 -2.34 9.46
CA ILE A 1046 -101.57 -1.88 10.77
C ILE A 1046 -102.42 -0.62 10.64
N LYS A 1047 -103.28 -0.37 11.64
CA LYS A 1047 -104.07 0.87 11.73
C LYS A 1047 -103.18 2.02 12.20
N ALA A 1048 -103.36 3.22 11.64
CA ALA A 1048 -102.58 4.40 12.03
C ALA A 1048 -102.89 4.85 13.47
N GLY A 1049 -104.16 4.94 13.88
CA GLY A 1049 -104.53 5.48 15.20
C GLY A 1049 -104.43 7.01 15.25
N SER A 1050 -104.51 7.60 16.44
CA SER A 1050 -104.47 9.06 16.64
C SER A 1050 -103.82 9.44 17.97
N PHE A 1051 -102.92 10.42 17.96
CA PHE A 1051 -102.25 10.91 19.17
C PHE A 1051 -102.27 12.44 19.23
N THR A 1052 -102.65 13.03 20.37
CA THR A 1052 -102.74 14.48 20.57
C THR A 1052 -102.15 14.95 21.92
N SER A 1053 -101.87 16.26 22.01
CA SER A 1053 -101.52 16.95 23.26
C SER A 1053 -102.75 17.64 23.86
N ASN A 1054 -102.84 17.66 25.19
CA ASN A 1054 -103.94 18.29 25.93
C ASN A 1054 -103.56 19.65 26.53
N GLU A 1055 -102.33 20.12 26.32
CA GLU A 1055 -101.85 21.42 26.82
C GLU A 1055 -102.29 22.54 25.87
N ILE A 1056 -102.78 23.64 26.43
CA ILE A 1056 -103.32 24.80 25.69
C ILE A 1056 -102.23 25.41 24.81
N ALA A 1057 -100.99 25.50 25.29
CA ALA A 1057 -99.88 26.01 24.49
C ALA A 1057 -99.58 25.13 23.26
N ASP A 1058 -99.64 23.80 23.40
CA ASP A 1058 -99.43 22.89 22.25
C ASP A 1058 -100.58 22.93 21.24
N GLN A 1059 -101.76 23.39 21.66
CA GLN A 1059 -102.94 23.51 20.80
C GLN A 1059 -102.98 24.86 20.06
N ASN A 1060 -102.18 25.85 20.48
CA ASN A 1060 -102.26 27.23 20.00
C ASN A 1060 -100.87 27.80 19.67
N ASP A 1061 -100.25 27.26 18.61
CA ASP A 1061 -98.84 27.49 18.27
C ASP A 1061 -98.46 28.97 18.07
N MET A 1062 -99.31 29.77 17.43
CA MET A 1062 -99.05 31.20 17.20
C MET A 1062 -99.16 32.02 18.49
N ALA A 1063 -100.18 31.77 19.32
CA ALA A 1063 -100.35 32.46 20.60
C ALA A 1063 -99.17 32.14 21.55
N THR A 1064 -98.73 30.88 21.57
CA THR A 1064 -97.56 30.45 22.34
C THR A 1064 -96.27 31.10 21.83
N ALA A 1065 -96.07 31.18 20.51
CA ALA A 1065 -94.92 31.85 19.93
C ALA A 1065 -94.87 33.35 20.31
N PHE A 1066 -96.03 34.03 20.34
CA PHE A 1066 -96.11 35.43 20.77
C PHE A 1066 -95.69 35.60 22.25
N VAL A 1067 -96.20 34.76 23.15
CA VAL A 1067 -95.83 34.81 24.57
C VAL A 1067 -94.35 34.46 24.76
N SER A 1068 -93.83 33.45 24.05
CA SER A 1068 -92.41 33.09 24.06
C SER A 1068 -91.52 34.26 23.61
N ARG A 1069 -91.96 35.00 22.58
CA ARG A 1069 -91.30 36.23 22.12
C ARG A 1069 -91.22 37.28 23.22
N LEU A 1070 -92.26 37.45 24.05
CA LEU A 1070 -92.23 38.41 25.16
C LEU A 1070 -91.24 38.01 26.26
N TYR A 1071 -91.19 36.73 26.65
CA TYR A 1071 -90.16 36.23 27.58
C TYR A 1071 -88.75 36.53 27.06
N THR A 1072 -88.51 36.23 25.79
CA THR A 1072 -87.18 36.36 25.19
C THR A 1072 -86.79 37.82 24.99
N MET A 1073 -87.66 38.65 24.40
CA MET A 1073 -87.31 40.04 24.07
C MET A 1073 -87.35 40.94 25.30
N VAL A 1074 -88.38 40.83 26.14
CA VAL A 1074 -88.57 41.73 27.29
C VAL A 1074 -87.70 41.30 28.47
N LEU A 1075 -87.79 40.04 28.88
CA LEU A 1075 -87.08 39.55 30.06
C LEU A 1075 -85.66 39.06 29.74
N GLY A 1076 -85.35 38.76 28.47
CA GLY A 1076 -84.04 38.28 28.08
C GLY A 1076 -83.77 36.83 28.50
N ARG A 1077 -84.82 36.03 28.74
CA ARG A 1077 -84.71 34.62 29.15
C ARG A 1077 -85.77 33.75 28.47
N GLN A 1078 -85.55 32.45 28.51
CA GLN A 1078 -86.55 31.47 28.12
C GLN A 1078 -87.68 31.40 29.15
N TRP A 1079 -88.87 31.08 28.65
CA TRP A 1079 -90.07 30.83 29.42
C TRP A 1079 -89.92 29.54 30.26
N ASP A 1080 -90.67 29.45 31.36
CA ASP A 1080 -90.93 28.18 32.03
C ASP A 1080 -92.28 27.63 31.55
N ARG A 1081 -92.44 26.30 31.51
CA ARG A 1081 -93.62 25.68 30.86
C ARG A 1081 -94.93 26.12 31.51
N ALA A 1082 -94.97 26.21 32.84
CA ALA A 1082 -96.16 26.62 33.57
C ALA A 1082 -96.52 28.09 33.26
N GLY A 1083 -95.53 28.98 33.23
CA GLY A 1083 -95.70 30.39 32.84
C GLY A 1083 -96.17 30.54 31.39
N LEU A 1084 -95.54 29.84 30.45
CA LEU A 1084 -95.92 29.88 29.04
C LEU A 1084 -97.37 29.42 28.84
N GLU A 1085 -97.75 28.31 29.48
CA GLU A 1085 -99.12 27.77 29.46
C GLU A 1085 -100.11 28.79 30.04
N ALA A 1086 -99.83 29.35 31.22
CA ALA A 1086 -100.72 30.29 31.90
C ALA A 1086 -100.95 31.59 31.10
N TRP A 1087 -99.88 32.17 30.53
CA TRP A 1087 -100.00 33.39 29.73
C TRP A 1087 -100.66 33.13 28.37
N THR A 1088 -100.36 31.99 27.74
CA THR A 1088 -101.04 31.60 26.48
C THR A 1088 -102.53 31.39 26.73
N ALA A 1089 -102.91 30.75 27.84
CA ALA A 1089 -104.30 30.53 28.19
C ALA A 1089 -105.08 31.85 28.35
N GLN A 1090 -104.51 32.86 29.00
CA GLN A 1090 -105.16 34.18 29.13
C GLN A 1090 -105.41 34.83 27.76
N LEU A 1091 -104.47 34.69 26.83
CA LEU A 1091 -104.56 35.26 25.49
C LEU A 1091 -105.59 34.54 24.62
N VAL A 1092 -105.60 33.21 24.64
CA VAL A 1092 -106.51 32.37 23.84
C VAL A 1092 -107.94 32.38 24.40
N ASN A 1093 -108.11 32.49 25.73
CA ASN A 1093 -109.43 32.61 26.35
C ASN A 1093 -110.01 34.03 26.28
N HIS A 1094 -109.31 34.97 25.64
CA HIS A 1094 -109.68 36.39 25.55
C HIS A 1094 -109.84 37.07 26.93
N GLU A 1095 -109.13 36.58 27.95
CA GLU A 1095 -109.12 37.16 29.30
C GLU A 1095 -108.22 38.40 29.37
N ALA A 1096 -107.18 38.45 28.55
CA ALA A 1096 -106.31 39.61 28.36
C ALA A 1096 -105.77 39.70 26.92
N GLY A 1097 -105.75 40.91 26.37
CA GLY A 1097 -105.16 41.18 25.05
C GLY A 1097 -103.64 41.24 25.06
N ALA A 1098 -103.01 41.17 23.89
CA ALA A 1098 -101.55 41.19 23.70
C ALA A 1098 -100.86 42.36 24.42
N GLY A 1099 -101.47 43.56 24.42
CA GLY A 1099 -100.99 44.75 25.12
C GLY A 1099 -101.08 44.65 26.64
N GLN A 1100 -102.10 43.97 27.17
CA GLN A 1100 -102.21 43.71 28.62
C GLN A 1100 -101.20 42.66 29.07
N ILE A 1101 -101.04 41.59 28.28
CA ILE A 1101 -100.03 40.55 28.52
C ILE A 1101 -98.64 41.20 28.49
N SER A 1102 -98.29 41.93 27.42
CA SER A 1102 -96.98 42.58 27.30
C SER A 1102 -96.73 43.61 28.41
N ARG A 1103 -97.74 44.37 28.83
CA ARG A 1103 -97.65 45.26 30.00
C ARG A 1103 -97.26 44.49 31.26
N GLY A 1104 -97.82 43.29 31.46
CA GLY A 1104 -97.44 42.38 32.56
C GLY A 1104 -95.95 42.01 32.55
N PHE A 1105 -95.34 41.86 31.38
CA PHE A 1105 -93.89 41.62 31.25
C PHE A 1105 -93.07 42.90 31.54
N PHE A 1106 -93.49 44.06 30.99
CA PHE A 1106 -92.77 45.34 31.15
C PHE A 1106 -92.75 45.87 32.59
N PHE A 1107 -93.81 45.62 33.36
CA PHE A 1107 -93.91 46.01 34.76
C PHE A 1107 -93.79 44.81 35.71
N SER A 1108 -93.20 43.72 35.23
CA SER A 1108 -92.82 42.61 36.09
C SER A 1108 -91.70 43.05 37.04
N LYS A 1109 -91.73 42.53 38.27
CA LYS A 1109 -90.60 42.72 39.23
C LYS A 1109 -89.25 42.33 38.62
N GLU A 1110 -89.27 41.36 37.71
CA GLU A 1110 -88.09 40.90 36.99
C GLU A 1110 -87.50 42.01 36.11
N LEU A 1111 -88.31 42.67 35.28
CA LEU A 1111 -87.82 43.78 34.45
C LEU A 1111 -87.49 45.02 35.29
N GLU A 1112 -88.32 45.36 36.28
CA GLU A 1112 -88.09 46.48 37.19
C GLU A 1112 -86.72 46.39 37.88
N SER A 1113 -86.31 45.19 38.28
CA SER A 1113 -85.01 44.95 38.94
C SER A 1113 -83.81 45.31 38.06
N ARG A 1114 -83.97 45.34 36.72
CA ARG A 1114 -82.90 45.67 35.76
C ARG A 1114 -82.60 47.17 35.72
N LYS A 1115 -83.42 48.01 36.35
CA LYS A 1115 -83.23 49.47 36.46
C LYS A 1115 -82.89 50.13 35.12
N LEU A 1116 -83.63 49.78 34.06
CA LEU A 1116 -83.39 50.28 32.72
C LEU A 1116 -83.42 51.81 32.69
N SER A 1117 -82.45 52.40 31.99
CA SER A 1117 -82.45 53.83 31.69
C SER A 1117 -83.68 54.17 30.84
N ASN A 1118 -84.09 55.45 30.84
CA ASN A 1118 -85.22 55.89 30.01
C ASN A 1118 -84.97 55.59 28.52
N LYS A 1119 -83.72 55.70 28.06
CA LYS A 1119 -83.31 55.35 26.69
C LYS A 1119 -83.45 53.86 26.39
N ASP A 1120 -83.00 53.00 27.31
CA ASP A 1120 -83.06 51.55 27.11
C ASP A 1120 -84.49 51.02 27.20
N PHE A 1121 -85.31 51.59 28.09
CA PHE A 1121 -86.73 51.28 28.20
C PHE A 1121 -87.46 51.60 26.88
N VAL A 1122 -87.27 52.80 26.33
CA VAL A 1122 -87.88 53.17 25.04
C VAL A 1122 -87.37 52.28 23.91
N THR A 1123 -86.07 51.99 23.87
CA THR A 1123 -85.49 51.09 22.86
C THR A 1123 -86.15 49.70 22.91
N LEU A 1124 -86.35 49.16 24.10
CA LEU A 1124 -87.04 47.88 24.30
C LEU A 1124 -88.51 47.92 23.85
N CYS A 1125 -89.19 49.06 24.03
CA CYS A 1125 -90.54 49.26 23.49
C CYS A 1125 -90.54 49.22 21.95
N TYR A 1126 -89.58 49.87 21.29
CA TYR A 1126 -89.45 49.82 19.82
C TYR A 1126 -89.25 48.40 19.30
N HIS A 1127 -88.37 47.61 19.93
CA HIS A 1127 -88.19 46.21 19.56
C HIS A 1127 -89.45 45.38 19.80
N THR A 1128 -90.09 45.56 20.95
CA THR A 1128 -91.21 44.69 21.33
C THR A 1128 -92.48 44.99 20.52
N TYR A 1129 -92.82 46.27 20.36
CA TYR A 1129 -94.10 46.69 19.80
C TYR A 1129 -94.03 47.06 18.31
N LEU A 1130 -92.85 47.36 17.78
CA LEU A 1130 -92.68 47.81 16.38
C LEU A 1130 -91.72 46.91 15.58
N ASP A 1131 -91.07 45.94 16.24
CA ASP A 1131 -90.13 44.98 15.63
C ASP A 1131 -88.97 45.63 14.87
N ARG A 1132 -88.52 46.80 15.33
CA ARG A 1132 -87.42 47.56 14.72
C ARG A 1132 -86.65 48.39 15.74
N ASN A 1133 -85.42 48.77 15.39
CA ASN A 1133 -84.67 49.77 16.15
C ASN A 1133 -85.34 51.16 16.08
N PRO A 1134 -85.27 51.98 17.14
CA PRO A 1134 -85.71 53.36 17.05
C PRO A 1134 -84.77 54.16 16.14
N ASP A 1135 -85.32 55.08 15.35
CA ASP A 1135 -84.52 56.16 14.78
C ASP A 1135 -84.17 57.18 15.87
N GLN A 1136 -83.07 57.90 15.68
CA GLN A 1136 -82.51 58.77 16.71
C GLN A 1136 -83.48 59.88 17.13
N ALA A 1137 -84.24 60.45 16.18
CA ALA A 1137 -85.20 61.52 16.47
C ALA A 1137 -86.39 61.01 17.27
N GLY A 1138 -86.94 59.86 16.89
CA GLY A 1138 -88.01 59.18 17.62
C GLY A 1138 -87.58 58.77 19.03
N LEU A 1139 -86.36 58.24 19.18
CA LEU A 1139 -85.81 57.87 20.50
C LEU A 1139 -85.70 59.10 21.41
N ASP A 1140 -85.10 60.17 20.92
CA ASP A 1140 -84.87 61.39 21.70
C ASP A 1140 -86.19 62.06 22.11
N ALA A 1141 -87.21 62.03 21.24
CA ALA A 1141 -88.53 62.55 21.54
C ALA A 1141 -89.21 61.81 22.71
N TRP A 1142 -89.22 60.47 22.69
CA TRP A 1142 -89.82 59.67 23.76
C TRP A 1142 -89.02 59.75 25.07
N VAL A 1143 -87.67 59.77 24.98
CA VAL A 1143 -86.81 59.91 26.15
C VAL A 1143 -86.98 61.30 26.80
N LYS A 1144 -87.17 62.34 25.99
CA LYS A 1144 -87.46 63.69 26.49
C LYS A 1144 -88.77 63.70 27.29
N LEU A 1145 -89.84 63.08 26.78
CA LEU A 1145 -91.12 62.99 27.51
C LEU A 1145 -90.97 62.28 28.87
N LEU A 1146 -90.21 61.18 28.92
CA LEU A 1146 -89.90 60.50 30.19
C LEU A 1146 -89.11 61.39 31.16
N ASN A 1147 -88.13 62.15 30.66
CA ASN A 1147 -87.32 63.05 31.48
C ASN A 1147 -88.13 64.28 31.98
N GLU A 1148 -89.18 64.67 31.25
CA GLU A 1148 -90.11 65.75 31.62
C GLU A 1148 -91.25 65.28 32.55
N GLY A 1149 -91.28 64.00 32.92
CA GLY A 1149 -92.14 63.45 33.98
C GLY A 1149 -93.32 62.60 33.52
N ILE A 1150 -93.45 62.29 32.22
CA ILE A 1150 -94.43 61.31 31.72
C ILE A 1150 -94.07 59.91 32.25
N SER A 1151 -95.08 59.12 32.64
CA SER A 1151 -94.85 57.77 33.19
C SER A 1151 -94.43 56.76 32.12
N LYS A 1152 -93.71 55.72 32.54
CA LYS A 1152 -93.35 54.60 31.65
C LYS A 1152 -94.59 53.87 31.14
N GLU A 1153 -95.66 53.81 31.94
CA GLU A 1153 -96.97 53.29 31.55
C GLU A 1153 -97.57 54.07 30.37
N GLU A 1154 -97.59 55.40 30.45
CA GLU A 1154 -98.13 56.25 29.36
C GLU A 1154 -97.31 56.14 28.07
N ILE A 1155 -95.99 55.98 28.18
CA ILE A 1155 -95.13 55.73 27.02
C ILE A 1155 -95.48 54.38 26.40
N LEU A 1156 -95.59 53.32 27.21
CA LEU A 1156 -95.94 51.98 26.75
C LEU A 1156 -97.30 51.98 26.01
N ASP A 1157 -98.27 52.74 26.51
CA ASP A 1157 -99.59 52.88 25.89
C ASP A 1157 -99.53 53.50 24.49
N GLY A 1158 -98.59 54.40 24.24
CA GLY A 1158 -98.31 54.94 22.90
C GLY A 1158 -97.88 53.85 21.91
N PHE A 1159 -97.01 52.92 22.36
CA PHE A 1159 -96.55 51.80 21.54
C PHE A 1159 -97.62 50.71 21.37
N ILE A 1160 -98.34 50.36 22.44
CA ILE A 1160 -99.44 49.39 22.41
C ILE A 1160 -100.55 49.83 21.46
N ASN A 1161 -100.92 51.12 21.49
CA ASN A 1161 -101.99 51.62 20.63
C ASN A 1161 -101.54 51.89 19.18
N SER A 1162 -100.25 51.69 18.87
CA SER A 1162 -99.72 51.93 17.53
C SER A 1162 -100.33 50.98 16.48
N PRO A 1163 -100.47 51.43 15.22
CA PRO A 1163 -100.86 50.56 14.12
C PRO A 1163 -99.84 49.44 13.85
N GLU A 1164 -98.55 49.69 14.12
CA GLU A 1164 -97.47 48.72 13.94
C GLU A 1164 -97.64 47.53 14.92
N PHE A 1165 -97.94 47.78 16.20
CA PHE A 1165 -98.22 46.69 17.14
C PHE A 1165 -99.49 45.91 16.78
N GLY A 1166 -100.51 46.61 16.26
CA GLY A 1166 -101.71 45.95 15.72
C GLY A 1166 -101.40 44.97 14.57
N LYS A 1167 -100.43 45.30 13.70
CA LYS A 1167 -99.96 44.38 12.64
C LYS A 1167 -99.22 43.17 13.22
N ILE A 1168 -98.43 43.36 14.27
CA ILE A 1168 -97.75 42.25 14.95
C ILE A 1168 -98.79 41.29 15.55
N CYS A 1169 -99.78 41.81 16.29
CA CYS A 1169 -100.83 40.98 16.89
C CYS A 1169 -101.62 40.20 15.81
N ALA A 1170 -101.96 40.86 14.70
CA ALA A 1170 -102.63 40.20 13.57
C ALA A 1170 -101.78 39.09 12.92
N ALA A 1171 -100.44 39.26 12.85
CA ALA A 1171 -99.54 38.24 12.31
C ALA A 1171 -99.50 36.97 13.19
N TYR A 1172 -99.71 37.11 14.50
CA TYR A 1172 -99.87 35.99 15.43
C TYR A 1172 -101.34 35.54 15.59
N GLY A 1173 -102.30 36.21 14.93
CA GLY A 1173 -103.72 35.87 15.02
C GLY A 1173 -104.35 36.10 16.38
N ILE A 1174 -103.86 37.09 17.14
CA ILE A 1174 -104.28 37.37 18.53
C ILE A 1174 -104.86 38.78 18.67
N ASP A 1175 -105.69 38.97 19.70
CA ASP A 1175 -106.28 40.26 20.03
C ASP A 1175 -105.25 41.23 20.63
N ARG A 1176 -105.29 42.50 20.19
CA ARG A 1176 -104.36 43.56 20.61
C ARG A 1176 -104.57 44.00 22.06
#